data_AF-A0A4S9LFL4-F1
#
_entry.id   AF-A0A4S9LFL4-F1
#
_cell.length_a   1.000
_cell.length_b   1.000
_cell.length_c   1.000
_cell.angle_alpha   90.00
_cell.angle_beta   90.00
_cell.angle_gamma   90.00
#
_symmetry.space_group_name_H-M   'P 1'
#
loop_
_entity.id
_entity.type
_entity.pdbx_description
1 polymer ?
#
loop_
_entity_poly.entity_id
_entity_poly.type
_entity_poly.pdbx_seq_one_letter_code
_entity_poly.pdbx_strand_id
1 'polypeptide(L)'
;MRILPSLALIGLAFAEDGLSGWLRYAPSPSSVSWPYIPHNIVVLNTTKTSPVYTAGQELQRGIQSILGQDCHVSSDSTHESIIVGTLDAYVNAHGNLSQTVNLKEDGFWLSTEGSTVQILGQNERGALYGAFEYLSMLAQGNFSSVAYASNPDAPIRWVNQWDNLDGSIERGFGGASIFFANGSIVDDLTRVAEYARLLASVGINAIVVNNVNANSTILTPDNINGLGRIADAMRPYGIQIGLSLYFASPTQGIKGQVNLTTFDPLDAEVVTWWTNVTSQIYDVVPDMAGYLVKANSEGQPGPITYNRTLAEGANLFAKAVQPYGGIVMFRAFVYNQLNESDWKADRANAAVDFFKPLDGEFDDNVVVQIKYGPIDFQVREPASPLFANLRKTSMAVELQVSQEYLGQQTHLVYLPPLWETVLGFDMRVDNETSLVRDILAGRTFGSSLGGYAAVVNVGTNQTWLGSHLSMANFYAYGKLAWDPTQDTTKIHEEWTRLTFGLDQNVVDTITQMAVESWPAYENYSGNLGIQTLTDILYTHFGPNPQSQDNNGWGQWTRADHDNIGMDRTVSNGTGFSGTYQPQIAAMYENISTTPDNLHLWFHHVPYTQTLKSGKTVIQHFYDAHYAGAETAQTFAARWQSLQGKIDDQRFNEQLYRLQYQAGHSIVWRDAIVDFYHNISGIADDYNRAGNHPWRIEAEDMDLNGYKIYTVNPFETASNHHAVITSSNSTVGSISTTLSFPSGKYNIGVNFYDLYGGKSRFEIRVGNMTVGMWKGDSEDYLGHTPSIYLDGHSARRITFGDVDVREGDFLEIVASSSRSTHLSSTMTADPYCEHLASPNPWVLGLSVQLVIGILVSYIPQHVKIIRHGTSAGLSPWWVLLGTISSIAALANILVLPASQHDMACCREISGTACGAALLGVVQIGVQWVCFMTIMVLFLVFFPRDAFAQTPPEHLSPDTPRKRDAVIVGVVSLVSLLTVGLISTIFLFRLPSHLLSWANFLGILAAILSSVQYIPQLYTTWKVKQVLSLSIATMVIQVPGAFLFAFSLWLRVGWEGWSTWFVYCVTGVLQGALLVMAITFYKKEKDGQAGEHEATETDPLLEQSGSHN
;
A
#
# COMPACT_ATOMS: atom_id res chain seq x y z
N MET A 1 17.36 -51.80 -12.43
CA MET A 1 17.51 -50.71 -11.43
C MET A 1 17.84 -49.44 -12.20
N ARG A 2 16.83 -48.66 -12.59
CA ARG A 2 16.91 -47.29 -13.15
C ARG A 2 15.47 -46.81 -13.36
N ILE A 3 14.88 -46.32 -12.28
CA ILE A 3 13.70 -45.44 -12.27
C ILE A 3 14.25 -44.10 -11.72
N LEU A 4 13.67 -42.99 -12.17
CA LEU A 4 14.12 -41.58 -12.13
C LEU A 4 14.96 -41.18 -13.35
N PRO A 5 14.43 -40.34 -14.24
CA PRO A 5 13.89 -39.02 -13.87
C PRO A 5 12.51 -38.70 -14.50
N SER A 6 11.51 -38.45 -13.65
CA SER A 6 10.23 -37.83 -14.04
C SER A 6 9.81 -36.73 -13.06
N LEU A 7 10.76 -36.17 -12.29
CA LEU A 7 10.49 -35.28 -11.15
C LEU A 7 11.16 -33.89 -11.28
N ALA A 8 11.46 -33.44 -12.49
CA ALA A 8 12.08 -32.14 -12.73
C ALA A 8 11.31 -31.26 -13.74
N LEU A 9 9.98 -31.24 -13.61
CA LEU A 9 9.10 -30.23 -14.23
C LEU A 9 7.98 -29.87 -13.24
N ILE A 10 8.35 -29.55 -11.99
CA ILE A 10 7.51 -28.68 -11.17
C ILE A 10 8.09 -27.30 -11.44
N GLY A 11 7.49 -26.57 -12.39
CA GLY A 11 7.74 -25.15 -12.52
C GLY A 11 7.47 -24.52 -11.15
N LEU A 12 8.46 -23.83 -10.60
CA LEU A 12 8.24 -22.93 -9.48
C LEU A 12 7.24 -21.89 -9.98
N ALA A 13 5.95 -22.06 -9.65
CA ALA A 13 4.99 -20.99 -9.77
C ALA A 13 5.50 -19.88 -8.83
N PHE A 14 6.01 -18.80 -9.41
CA PHE A 14 6.24 -17.59 -8.65
C PHE A 14 4.87 -17.09 -8.19
N ALA A 15 4.72 -16.81 -6.90
CA ALA A 15 3.51 -16.18 -6.39
C ALA A 15 3.37 -14.79 -7.04
N GLU A 16 2.19 -14.45 -7.53
CA GLU A 16 1.86 -13.15 -8.12
C GLU A 16 1.21 -12.29 -7.03
N ASP A 17 1.77 -11.13 -6.74
CA ASP A 17 1.29 -10.23 -5.67
C ASP A 17 0.58 -8.97 -6.22
N GLY A 18 0.47 -8.86 -7.55
CA GLY A 18 -0.14 -7.73 -8.25
C GLY A 18 0.83 -6.61 -8.61
N LEU A 19 2.09 -6.65 -8.15
CA LEU A 19 3.02 -5.54 -8.33
C LEU A 19 3.33 -5.22 -9.78
N SER A 20 3.42 -6.23 -10.65
CA SER A 20 3.67 -6.04 -12.07
C SER A 20 2.48 -5.43 -12.83
N GLY A 21 1.31 -5.30 -12.20
CA GLY A 21 0.08 -4.82 -12.84
C GLY A 21 -0.27 -5.67 -14.07
N TRP A 22 -0.41 -5.02 -15.23
CA TRP A 22 -0.61 -5.67 -16.53
C TRP A 22 0.70 -5.95 -17.29
N LEU A 23 1.86 -5.50 -16.79
CA LEU A 23 3.17 -5.74 -17.40
C LEU A 23 3.85 -6.99 -16.84
N ARG A 24 3.07 -8.06 -16.63
CA ARG A 24 3.54 -9.34 -16.07
C ARG A 24 4.54 -10.05 -16.99
N TYR A 25 4.38 -9.86 -18.31
CA TYR A 25 5.12 -10.59 -19.34
C TYR A 25 5.15 -12.11 -19.08
N ALA A 26 3.99 -12.66 -18.70
CA ALA A 26 3.87 -14.06 -18.35
C ALA A 26 4.27 -14.95 -19.54
N PRO A 27 4.93 -16.11 -19.30
CA PRO A 27 5.30 -17.02 -20.36
C PRO A 27 4.09 -17.47 -21.18
N SER A 28 4.22 -17.43 -22.50
CA SER A 28 3.21 -17.88 -23.44
C SER A 28 2.90 -19.37 -23.21
N PRO A 29 1.62 -19.76 -23.11
CA PRO A 29 1.25 -21.17 -22.99
C PRO A 29 1.79 -22.00 -24.16
N SER A 30 2.15 -23.27 -23.91
CA SER A 30 2.65 -24.19 -24.94
C SER A 30 1.63 -24.48 -26.06
N SER A 31 0.35 -24.18 -25.84
CA SER A 31 -0.72 -24.27 -26.84
C SER A 31 -0.69 -23.13 -27.87
N VAL A 32 0.03 -22.05 -27.60
CA VAL A 32 0.13 -20.89 -28.49
C VAL A 32 1.39 -21.03 -29.34
N SER A 33 1.22 -21.21 -30.65
CA SER A 33 2.32 -21.20 -31.62
C SER A 33 2.55 -19.77 -32.12
N TRP A 34 3.81 -19.38 -32.21
CA TRP A 34 4.22 -18.04 -32.65
C TRP A 34 5.22 -18.14 -33.81
N PRO A 35 5.22 -17.16 -34.73
CA PRO A 35 6.14 -17.11 -35.88
C PRO A 35 7.55 -16.70 -35.45
N TYR A 36 8.54 -16.77 -36.34
CA TYR A 36 9.88 -16.27 -36.04
C TYR A 36 9.84 -14.78 -35.65
N ILE A 37 10.46 -14.43 -34.51
CA ILE A 37 10.68 -13.05 -34.07
C ILE A 37 12.19 -12.77 -34.12
N PRO A 38 12.65 -11.63 -34.69
CA PRO A 38 14.07 -11.33 -34.75
C PRO A 38 14.74 -11.25 -33.37
N HIS A 39 15.96 -11.79 -33.26
CA HIS A 39 16.75 -11.78 -32.02
C HIS A 39 17.49 -10.45 -31.77
N ASN A 40 17.71 -9.65 -32.81
CA ASN A 40 18.45 -8.39 -32.71
C ASN A 40 17.47 -7.23 -32.54
N ILE A 41 17.64 -6.43 -31.50
CA ILE A 41 16.87 -5.21 -31.25
C ILE A 41 17.80 -4.03 -31.52
N VAL A 42 17.55 -3.28 -32.59
CA VAL A 42 18.34 -2.12 -33.00
C VAL A 42 17.68 -0.85 -32.45
N VAL A 43 18.37 -0.18 -31.52
CA VAL A 43 17.93 1.11 -30.97
C VAL A 43 18.64 2.25 -31.68
N LEU A 44 17.89 3.21 -32.21
CA LEU A 44 18.45 4.34 -32.97
C LEU A 44 18.92 5.51 -32.09
N ASN A 45 18.69 5.44 -30.77
CA ASN A 45 19.36 6.24 -29.75
C ASN A 45 19.88 5.32 -28.64
N THR A 46 21.18 5.38 -28.37
CA THR A 46 21.89 4.53 -27.38
C THR A 46 22.09 5.21 -26.03
N THR A 47 21.57 6.42 -25.85
CA THR A 47 21.61 7.14 -24.57
C THR A 47 20.79 6.37 -23.54
N LYS A 48 21.42 5.90 -22.46
CA LYS A 48 20.79 4.99 -21.48
C LYS A 48 19.54 5.51 -20.80
N THR A 49 19.39 6.83 -20.74
CA THR A 49 18.24 7.53 -20.15
C THR A 49 17.19 7.94 -21.18
N SER A 50 17.39 7.63 -22.47
CA SER A 50 16.43 7.94 -23.52
C SER A 50 15.28 6.93 -23.55
N PRO A 51 14.04 7.37 -23.82
CA PRO A 51 12.90 6.46 -24.02
C PRO A 51 13.11 5.41 -25.09
N VAL A 52 13.88 5.70 -26.16
CA VAL A 52 14.20 4.71 -27.21
C VAL A 52 15.09 3.58 -26.67
N TYR A 53 16.12 3.90 -25.88
CA TYR A 53 16.95 2.86 -25.26
C TYR A 53 16.14 2.03 -24.27
N THR A 54 15.32 2.68 -23.44
CA THR A 54 14.41 2.02 -22.50
C THR A 54 13.41 1.11 -23.22
N ALA A 55 12.88 1.52 -24.36
CA ALA A 55 12.03 0.69 -25.20
C ALA A 55 12.74 -0.59 -25.66
N GLY A 56 14.00 -0.49 -26.09
CA GLY A 56 14.83 -1.65 -26.42
C GLY A 56 15.03 -2.61 -25.23
N GLN A 57 15.23 -2.08 -24.02
CA GLN A 57 15.35 -2.89 -22.80
C GLN A 57 14.02 -3.55 -22.41
N GLU A 58 12.89 -2.84 -22.53
CA GLU A 58 11.55 -3.40 -22.30
C GLU A 58 11.26 -4.53 -23.28
N LEU A 59 11.57 -4.35 -24.57
CA LEU A 59 11.41 -5.38 -25.60
C LEU A 59 12.26 -6.62 -25.31
N GLN A 60 13.53 -6.42 -24.95
CA GLN A 60 14.43 -7.51 -24.58
C GLN A 60 13.85 -8.31 -23.40
N ARG A 61 13.43 -7.63 -22.33
CA ARG A 61 12.86 -8.28 -21.14
C ARG A 61 11.54 -8.97 -21.44
N GLY A 62 10.63 -8.28 -22.13
CA GLY A 62 9.30 -8.77 -22.44
C GLY A 62 9.34 -9.99 -23.35
N ILE A 63 10.10 -9.94 -24.44
CA ILE A 63 10.26 -11.08 -25.36
C ILE A 63 10.91 -12.27 -24.66
N GLN A 64 11.93 -12.04 -23.84
CA GLN A 64 12.54 -13.11 -23.06
C GLN A 64 11.54 -13.78 -22.11
N SER A 65 10.74 -12.98 -21.40
CA SER A 65 9.81 -13.49 -20.40
C SER A 65 8.59 -14.18 -21.03
N ILE A 66 8.05 -13.62 -22.13
CA ILE A 66 6.87 -14.14 -22.83
C ILE A 66 7.24 -15.38 -23.66
N LEU A 67 8.34 -15.36 -24.40
CA LEU A 67 8.66 -16.39 -25.41
C LEU A 67 9.84 -17.28 -25.05
N GLY A 68 10.61 -16.94 -24.01
CA GLY A 68 11.87 -17.64 -23.68
C GLY A 68 12.98 -17.40 -24.72
N GLN A 69 12.85 -16.35 -25.53
CA GLN A 69 13.77 -16.05 -26.63
C GLN A 69 14.79 -14.97 -26.25
N ASP A 70 16.08 -15.36 -26.20
CA ASP A 70 17.17 -14.43 -25.91
C ASP A 70 17.30 -13.41 -27.05
N CYS A 71 17.14 -12.12 -26.70
CA CYS A 71 17.31 -10.99 -27.60
C CYS A 71 18.48 -10.11 -27.17
N HIS A 72 19.13 -9.44 -28.13
CA HIS A 72 20.26 -8.55 -27.89
C HIS A 72 19.96 -7.14 -28.38
N VAL A 73 20.10 -6.17 -27.48
CA VAL A 73 20.01 -4.73 -27.83
C VAL A 73 21.35 -4.29 -28.42
N SER A 74 21.34 -3.79 -29.64
CA SER A 74 22.51 -3.30 -30.38
C SER A 74 22.22 -1.96 -31.09
N SER A 75 23.28 -1.32 -31.58
CA SER A 75 23.20 -0.17 -32.49
C SER A 75 23.39 -0.54 -33.97
N ASP A 76 23.81 -1.77 -34.25
CA ASP A 76 24.27 -2.20 -35.57
C ASP A 76 23.13 -2.88 -36.33
N SER A 77 22.82 -2.40 -37.54
CA SER A 77 21.72 -2.94 -38.33
C SER A 77 22.06 -4.30 -38.94
N THR A 78 21.17 -5.27 -38.75
CA THR A 78 21.17 -6.57 -39.44
C THR A 78 19.90 -6.73 -40.29
N HIS A 79 19.91 -7.64 -41.27
CA HIS A 79 18.77 -7.86 -42.18
C HIS A 79 17.50 -8.43 -41.48
N GLU A 80 17.64 -8.95 -40.25
CA GLU A 80 16.55 -9.52 -39.45
C GLU A 80 16.61 -8.91 -38.04
N SER A 81 15.84 -7.84 -37.81
CA SER A 81 15.89 -7.06 -36.56
C SER A 81 14.54 -6.45 -36.17
N ILE A 82 14.42 -6.08 -34.90
CA ILE A 82 13.39 -5.17 -34.37
C ILE A 82 14.03 -3.79 -34.29
N ILE A 83 13.59 -2.82 -35.09
CA ILE A 83 14.15 -1.48 -35.13
C ILE A 83 13.25 -0.53 -34.35
N VAL A 84 13.84 0.17 -33.37
CA VAL A 84 13.15 1.10 -32.48
C VAL A 84 13.83 2.46 -32.52
N GLY A 85 13.07 3.51 -32.79
CA GLY A 85 13.60 4.87 -32.82
C GLY A 85 12.57 5.90 -33.28
N THR A 86 13.02 7.14 -33.50
CA THR A 86 12.17 8.14 -34.13
C THR A 86 12.09 7.93 -35.63
N LEU A 87 11.01 8.41 -36.26
CA LEU A 87 10.86 8.38 -37.72
C LEU A 87 12.03 9.08 -38.42
N ASP A 88 12.44 10.24 -37.91
CA ASP A 88 13.59 10.98 -38.45
C ASP A 88 14.91 10.20 -38.32
N ALA A 89 15.15 9.56 -37.17
CA ALA A 89 16.35 8.73 -36.97
C ALA A 89 16.35 7.53 -37.92
N TYR A 90 15.18 6.93 -38.16
CA TYR A 90 15.03 5.83 -39.11
C TYR A 90 15.30 6.27 -40.54
N VAL A 91 14.70 7.38 -40.99
CA VAL A 91 14.92 7.90 -42.34
C VAL A 91 16.38 8.24 -42.59
N ASN A 92 17.07 8.79 -41.60
CA ASN A 92 18.51 9.07 -41.68
C ASN A 92 19.37 7.80 -41.78
N ALA A 93 18.99 6.71 -41.11
CA ALA A 93 19.75 5.46 -41.07
C ALA A 93 19.43 4.50 -42.24
N HIS A 94 18.17 4.47 -42.68
CA HIS A 94 17.64 3.44 -43.59
C HIS A 94 16.95 4.00 -44.85
N GLY A 95 16.78 5.31 -44.96
CA GLY A 95 16.04 5.96 -46.05
C GLY A 95 14.53 6.00 -45.81
N ASN A 96 13.80 6.51 -46.80
CA ASN A 96 12.35 6.71 -46.68
C ASN A 96 11.59 5.38 -46.56
N LEU A 97 10.53 5.39 -45.76
CA LEU A 97 9.54 4.31 -45.74
C LEU A 97 8.88 4.18 -47.13
N SER A 98 8.49 2.94 -47.47
CA SER A 98 7.76 2.64 -48.70
C SER A 98 6.36 3.27 -48.75
N GLN A 99 5.81 3.64 -47.59
CA GLN A 99 4.51 4.26 -47.43
C GLN A 99 4.62 5.56 -46.63
N THR A 100 3.73 6.50 -46.93
CA THR A 100 3.63 7.75 -46.18
C THR A 100 2.95 7.50 -44.84
N VAL A 101 3.62 7.85 -43.75
CA VAL A 101 3.10 7.73 -42.38
C VAL A 101 2.85 9.14 -41.83
N ASN A 102 1.66 9.37 -41.28
CA ASN A 102 1.30 10.63 -40.63
C ASN A 102 1.26 10.44 -39.11
N LEU A 103 2.26 10.95 -38.42
CA LEU A 103 2.37 10.88 -36.96
C LEU A 103 2.27 12.29 -36.36
N LYS A 104 1.42 12.42 -35.34
CA LYS A 104 1.37 13.57 -34.43
C LYS A 104 2.42 13.40 -33.33
N GLU A 105 2.61 14.43 -32.51
CA GLU A 105 3.40 14.30 -31.29
C GLU A 105 2.93 13.09 -30.47
N ASP A 106 3.87 12.31 -29.94
CA ASP A 106 3.68 11.02 -29.26
C ASP A 106 3.12 9.87 -30.10
N GLY A 107 2.71 10.11 -31.35
CA GLY A 107 2.24 9.06 -32.25
C GLY A 107 3.35 8.08 -32.63
N PHE A 108 2.96 6.87 -33.02
CA PHE A 108 3.87 5.83 -33.45
C PHE A 108 3.37 5.06 -34.67
N TRP A 109 4.32 4.46 -35.37
CA TRP A 109 4.13 3.50 -36.44
C TRP A 109 4.62 2.13 -35.98
N LEU A 110 3.75 1.12 -36.11
CA LEU A 110 4.07 -0.27 -35.84
C LEU A 110 3.87 -1.09 -37.10
N SER A 111 4.94 -1.75 -37.56
CA SER A 111 4.88 -2.73 -38.65
C SER A 111 5.58 -4.02 -38.26
N THR A 112 4.87 -5.13 -38.34
CA THR A 112 5.40 -6.49 -38.17
C THR A 112 5.48 -7.24 -39.51
N GLU A 113 5.22 -6.56 -40.63
CA GLU A 113 5.29 -7.14 -41.98
C GLU A 113 6.75 -7.38 -42.43
N GLY A 114 7.03 -8.60 -42.91
CA GLY A 114 8.35 -8.97 -43.43
C GLY A 114 9.31 -9.51 -42.36
N SER A 115 10.62 -9.40 -42.59
CA SER A 115 11.66 -9.92 -41.70
C SER A 115 12.13 -8.90 -40.63
N THR A 116 11.59 -7.68 -40.67
CA THR A 116 11.98 -6.58 -39.79
C THR A 116 10.75 -6.00 -39.12
N VAL A 117 10.75 -5.94 -37.78
CA VAL A 117 9.71 -5.23 -37.04
C VAL A 117 10.13 -3.76 -36.91
N GLN A 118 9.26 -2.84 -37.30
CA GLN A 118 9.50 -1.40 -37.25
C GLN A 118 8.63 -0.77 -36.16
N ILE A 119 9.26 -0.08 -35.20
CA ILE A 119 8.60 0.64 -34.11
C ILE A 119 9.13 2.07 -34.12
N LEU A 120 8.41 2.95 -34.83
CA LEU A 120 8.89 4.29 -35.16
C LEU A 120 7.99 5.34 -34.52
N GLY A 121 8.50 6.10 -33.57
CA GLY A 121 7.77 7.21 -32.95
C GLY A 121 7.96 8.53 -33.70
N GLN A 122 7.01 9.46 -33.58
CA GLN A 122 7.29 10.84 -34.00
C GLN A 122 8.36 11.49 -33.10
N ASN A 123 8.36 11.13 -31.83
CA ASN A 123 9.39 11.45 -30.86
C ASN A 123 9.81 10.17 -30.13
N GLU A 124 10.80 10.27 -29.23
CA GLU A 124 11.31 9.11 -28.51
C GLU A 124 10.26 8.42 -27.64
N ARG A 125 9.33 9.22 -27.08
CA ARG A 125 8.23 8.74 -26.26
C ARG A 125 7.22 7.93 -27.07
N GLY A 126 6.88 8.36 -28.29
CA GLY A 126 6.06 7.58 -29.21
C GLY A 126 6.68 6.24 -29.57
N ALA A 127 8.01 6.18 -29.76
CA ALA A 127 8.70 4.91 -30.02
C ALA A 127 8.57 3.94 -28.82
N LEU A 128 8.65 4.45 -27.59
CA LEU A 128 8.41 3.68 -26.38
C LEU A 128 6.95 3.18 -26.30
N TYR A 129 5.97 4.01 -26.64
CA TYR A 129 4.56 3.59 -26.68
C TYR A 129 4.31 2.48 -27.70
N GLY A 130 4.89 2.58 -28.91
CA GLY A 130 4.81 1.53 -29.91
C GLY A 130 5.47 0.22 -29.47
N ALA A 131 6.54 0.30 -28.66
CA ALA A 131 7.17 -0.88 -28.07
C ALA A 131 6.27 -1.57 -27.04
N PHE A 132 5.58 -0.80 -26.20
CA PHE A 132 4.58 -1.35 -25.28
C PHE A 132 3.36 -1.94 -26.00
N GLU A 133 2.90 -1.32 -27.08
CA GLU A 133 1.83 -1.88 -27.93
C GLU A 133 2.24 -3.24 -28.52
N TYR A 134 3.46 -3.33 -29.06
CA TYR A 134 3.97 -4.60 -29.57
C TYR A 134 4.11 -5.66 -28.47
N LEU A 135 4.64 -5.30 -27.29
CA LEU A 135 4.70 -6.21 -26.15
C LEU A 135 3.33 -6.66 -25.65
N SER A 136 2.34 -5.76 -25.66
CA SER A 136 0.95 -6.07 -25.33
C SER A 136 0.38 -7.09 -26.31
N MET A 137 0.61 -6.92 -27.62
CA MET A 137 0.22 -7.92 -28.62
C MET A 137 0.83 -9.29 -28.33
N LEU A 138 2.15 -9.36 -28.09
CA LEU A 138 2.84 -10.63 -27.79
C LEU A 138 2.32 -11.27 -26.50
N ALA A 139 2.15 -10.50 -25.42
CA ALA A 139 1.69 -11.01 -24.13
C ALA A 139 0.24 -11.52 -24.17
N GLN A 140 -0.58 -10.99 -25.08
CA GLN A 140 -1.93 -11.47 -25.33
C GLN A 140 -1.98 -12.67 -26.30
N GLY A 141 -0.84 -13.15 -26.78
CA GLY A 141 -0.75 -14.23 -27.77
C GLY A 141 -1.19 -13.81 -29.17
N ASN A 142 -1.20 -12.51 -29.48
CA ASN A 142 -1.55 -11.96 -30.78
C ASN A 142 -0.29 -11.73 -31.63
N PHE A 143 -0.04 -12.62 -32.59
CA PHE A 143 1.10 -12.56 -33.53
C PHE A 143 0.68 -12.16 -34.94
N SER A 144 -0.39 -11.39 -35.08
CA SER A 144 -0.90 -10.95 -36.38
C SER A 144 0.13 -10.08 -37.11
N SER A 145 0.22 -10.23 -38.43
CA SER A 145 0.98 -9.33 -39.29
C SER A 145 0.20 -8.01 -39.42
N VAL A 146 0.79 -6.91 -38.96
CA VAL A 146 0.13 -5.59 -38.90
C VAL A 146 1.06 -4.50 -39.42
N ALA A 147 0.49 -3.43 -39.96
CA ALA A 147 1.19 -2.22 -40.37
C ALA A 147 0.24 -1.02 -40.21
N TYR A 148 0.40 -0.22 -39.15
CA TYR A 148 -0.48 0.92 -38.89
C TYR A 148 0.20 2.04 -38.10
N ALA A 149 -0.35 3.25 -38.27
CA ALA A 149 -0.03 4.42 -37.45
C ALA A 149 -1.07 4.57 -36.34
N SER A 150 -0.63 4.89 -35.12
CA SER A 150 -1.48 5.20 -33.98
C SER A 150 -1.07 6.56 -33.41
N ASN A 151 -2.05 7.40 -33.13
CA ASN A 151 -1.84 8.75 -32.62
C ASN A 151 -2.73 8.99 -31.41
N PRO A 152 -2.26 9.71 -30.37
CA PRO A 152 -3.13 10.08 -29.27
C PRO A 152 -4.20 11.08 -29.73
N ASP A 153 -5.37 11.00 -29.09
CA ASP A 153 -6.51 11.87 -29.36
C ASP A 153 -6.21 13.34 -29.00
N ALA A 154 -5.52 13.57 -27.89
CA ALA A 154 -5.18 14.89 -27.35
C ALA A 154 -3.73 14.93 -26.79
N PRO A 155 -3.08 16.11 -26.75
CA PRO A 155 -1.71 16.25 -26.28
C PRO A 155 -1.55 16.00 -24.77
N ILE A 156 -2.57 16.30 -23.97
CA ILE A 156 -2.53 16.15 -22.50
C ILE A 156 -3.16 14.82 -22.10
N ARG A 157 -2.37 13.96 -21.45
CA ARG A 157 -2.82 12.68 -20.87
C ARG A 157 -2.12 12.51 -19.53
N TRP A 158 -2.60 13.21 -18.51
CA TRP A 158 -1.92 13.38 -17.22
C TRP A 158 -2.54 12.52 -16.12
N VAL A 159 -1.79 12.27 -15.06
CA VAL A 159 -2.30 11.69 -13.81
C VAL A 159 -2.06 12.65 -12.65
N ASN A 160 -2.95 12.65 -11.67
CA ASN A 160 -2.86 13.43 -10.45
C ASN A 160 -2.75 12.49 -9.25
N GLN A 161 -1.81 12.80 -8.35
CA GLN A 161 -1.62 12.13 -7.06
C GLN A 161 -1.99 13.10 -5.95
N TRP A 162 -2.90 12.70 -5.07
CA TRP A 162 -3.30 13.49 -3.91
C TRP A 162 -2.43 13.19 -2.68
N ASP A 163 -1.13 13.11 -2.90
CA ASP A 163 -0.14 12.67 -1.92
C ASP A 163 0.34 13.84 -1.06
N ASN A 164 0.28 13.64 0.25
CA ASN A 164 0.80 14.58 1.24
C ASN A 164 2.27 14.27 1.55
N LEU A 165 3.04 15.30 1.92
CA LEU A 165 4.47 15.10 2.21
C LEU A 165 4.74 14.21 3.44
N ASP A 166 3.76 14.01 4.32
CA ASP A 166 3.90 13.10 5.46
C ASP A 166 3.81 11.61 5.07
N GLY A 167 3.38 11.32 3.84
CA GLY A 167 3.19 9.98 3.30
C GLY A 167 1.73 9.51 3.27
N SER A 168 0.80 10.28 3.84
CA SER A 168 -0.63 10.01 3.65
C SER A 168 -1.08 10.39 2.22
N ILE A 169 -2.14 9.76 1.74
CA ILE A 169 -2.77 10.09 0.45
C ILE A 169 -4.22 10.47 0.71
N GLU A 170 -4.60 11.69 0.36
CA GLU A 170 -5.99 12.13 0.43
C GLU A 170 -6.82 11.33 -0.58
N ARG A 171 -7.80 10.57 -0.09
CA ARG A 171 -8.61 9.63 -0.89
C ARG A 171 -7.73 8.60 -1.62
N GLY A 172 -6.65 8.14 -1.00
CA GLY A 172 -5.86 7.00 -1.47
C GLY A 172 -6.14 5.76 -0.64
N PHE A 173 -6.44 4.65 -1.30
CA PHE A 173 -6.83 3.39 -0.66
C PHE A 173 -5.87 2.24 -0.97
N GLY A 174 -4.70 2.57 -1.52
CA GLY A 174 -3.60 1.67 -1.86
C GLY A 174 -2.39 1.77 -0.93
N GLY A 175 -2.56 2.24 0.30
CA GLY A 175 -1.46 2.47 1.25
C GLY A 175 -0.83 3.87 1.16
N ALA A 176 0.35 4.03 1.77
CA ALA A 176 1.07 5.30 1.85
C ALA A 176 1.67 5.73 0.49
N SER A 177 1.99 7.02 0.36
CA SER A 177 2.64 7.63 -0.80
C SER A 177 3.90 6.88 -1.22
N ILE A 178 4.11 6.77 -2.53
CA ILE A 178 5.36 6.26 -3.12
C ILE A 178 6.41 7.35 -3.31
N PHE A 179 6.03 8.63 -3.13
CA PHE A 179 6.89 9.79 -3.35
C PHE A 179 7.41 10.39 -2.06
N PHE A 180 6.57 10.43 -1.02
CA PHE A 180 6.86 11.19 0.20
C PHE A 180 6.74 10.38 1.47
N ALA A 181 7.54 10.74 2.47
CA ALA A 181 7.40 10.32 3.85
C ALA A 181 8.04 11.36 4.77
N ASN A 182 7.44 11.59 5.95
CA ASN A 182 8.01 12.44 7.00
C ASN A 182 8.36 13.89 6.56
N GLY A 183 7.66 14.44 5.58
CA GLY A 183 7.85 15.82 5.11
C GLY A 183 8.82 15.97 3.93
N SER A 184 9.36 14.88 3.39
CA SER A 184 10.37 14.87 2.32
C SER A 184 10.16 13.75 1.31
N ILE A 185 10.87 13.84 0.17
CA ILE A 185 10.90 12.78 -0.85
C ILE A 185 11.55 11.52 -0.25
N VAL A 186 11.02 10.34 -0.58
CA VAL A 186 11.56 9.05 -0.13
C VAL A 186 12.93 8.76 -0.75
N ASP A 187 13.75 7.96 -0.04
CA ASP A 187 15.09 7.62 -0.54
C ASP A 187 15.06 6.57 -1.66
N ASP A 188 14.17 5.58 -1.58
CA ASP A 188 14.01 4.53 -2.59
C ASP A 188 12.96 4.92 -3.62
N LEU A 189 13.41 5.22 -4.85
CA LEU A 189 12.57 5.59 -5.98
C LEU A 189 12.32 4.43 -6.95
N THR A 190 12.61 3.19 -6.55
CA THR A 190 12.33 2.00 -7.38
C THR A 190 10.86 1.92 -7.75
N ARG A 191 9.97 2.13 -6.76
CA ARG A 191 8.52 2.12 -6.97
C ARG A 191 8.06 3.26 -7.90
N VAL A 192 8.72 4.42 -7.84
CA VAL A 192 8.46 5.56 -8.74
C VAL A 192 8.80 5.21 -10.18
N ALA A 193 9.94 4.55 -10.42
CA ALA A 193 10.30 4.07 -11.76
C ALA A 193 9.36 2.96 -12.26
N GLU A 194 8.94 2.04 -11.39
CA GLU A 194 7.92 1.02 -11.70
C GLU A 194 6.58 1.65 -12.08
N TYR A 195 6.20 2.74 -11.41
CA TYR A 195 4.97 3.45 -11.74
C TYR A 195 5.08 4.16 -13.09
N ALA A 196 6.22 4.78 -13.39
CA ALA A 196 6.49 5.39 -14.69
C ALA A 196 6.38 4.38 -15.84
N ARG A 197 6.81 3.14 -15.61
CA ARG A 197 6.61 2.02 -16.57
C ARG A 197 5.14 1.77 -16.86
N LEU A 198 4.32 1.67 -15.82
CA LEU A 198 2.87 1.45 -15.98
C LEU A 198 2.23 2.61 -16.73
N LEU A 199 2.50 3.85 -16.33
CA LEU A 199 2.00 5.06 -17.00
C LEU A 199 2.35 5.07 -18.50
N ALA A 200 3.61 4.84 -18.83
CA ALA A 200 4.08 4.87 -20.22
C ALA A 200 3.47 3.75 -21.06
N SER A 201 3.24 2.57 -20.48
CA SER A 201 2.65 1.44 -21.21
C SER A 201 1.22 1.66 -21.68
N VAL A 202 0.51 2.63 -21.11
CA VAL A 202 -0.83 3.04 -21.52
C VAL A 202 -0.87 4.47 -22.07
N GLY A 203 0.29 5.00 -22.49
CA GLY A 203 0.38 6.26 -23.24
C GLY A 203 0.24 7.55 -22.42
N ILE A 204 0.26 7.48 -21.08
CA ILE A 204 0.29 8.66 -20.21
C ILE A 204 1.64 9.38 -20.38
N ASN A 205 1.63 10.71 -20.36
CA ASN A 205 2.83 11.51 -20.62
C ASN A 205 3.27 12.44 -19.49
N ALA A 206 2.41 12.69 -18.49
CA ALA A 206 2.84 13.41 -17.30
C ALA A 206 2.08 13.02 -16.03
N ILE A 207 2.63 13.41 -14.89
CA ILE A 207 2.06 13.18 -13.56
C ILE A 207 2.28 14.38 -12.64
N VAL A 208 1.22 14.81 -11.95
CA VAL A 208 1.31 15.72 -10.80
C VAL A 208 1.51 14.90 -9.54
N VAL A 209 2.67 15.04 -8.90
CA VAL A 209 3.14 14.10 -7.87
C VAL A 209 2.62 14.37 -6.46
N ASN A 210 2.04 15.55 -6.20
CA ASN A 210 1.61 15.97 -4.88
C ASN A 210 0.18 16.52 -4.85
N ASN A 211 -0.39 16.52 -3.65
CA ASN A 211 -1.77 16.90 -3.40
C ASN A 211 -2.15 18.30 -3.89
N VAL A 212 -3.35 18.39 -4.46
CA VAL A 212 -4.02 19.65 -4.85
C VAL A 212 -4.28 20.55 -3.65
N ASN A 213 -4.50 19.96 -2.46
CA ASN A 213 -4.41 20.67 -1.18
C ASN A 213 -2.93 20.84 -0.82
N ALA A 214 -2.23 21.61 -1.65
CA ALA A 214 -0.77 21.65 -1.67
C ALA A 214 -0.18 22.23 -0.38
N ASN A 215 1.00 21.73 -0.02
CA ASN A 215 1.77 22.22 1.12
C ASN A 215 2.99 23.01 0.62
N SER A 216 3.15 24.25 1.11
CA SER A 216 4.21 25.16 0.68
C SER A 216 5.63 24.65 0.96
N THR A 217 5.83 23.73 1.90
CA THR A 217 7.17 23.19 2.24
C THR A 217 7.80 22.34 1.13
N ILE A 218 7.02 21.95 0.11
CA ILE A 218 7.55 21.30 -1.10
C ILE A 218 8.54 22.21 -1.86
N LEU A 219 8.47 23.53 -1.65
CA LEU A 219 9.33 24.54 -2.29
C LEU A 219 10.60 24.85 -1.47
N THR A 220 10.92 24.03 -0.47
CA THR A 220 12.22 24.10 0.21
C THR A 220 13.33 23.55 -0.70
N PRO A 221 14.59 24.02 -0.59
CA PRO A 221 15.68 23.56 -1.45
C PRO A 221 15.88 22.04 -1.47
N ASP A 222 15.75 21.37 -0.32
CA ASP A 222 15.91 19.92 -0.21
C ASP A 222 14.81 19.18 -0.99
N ASN A 223 13.56 19.66 -0.89
CA ASN A 223 12.43 19.08 -1.62
C ASN A 223 12.50 19.38 -3.12
N ILE A 224 12.92 20.58 -3.54
CA ILE A 224 13.17 20.91 -4.95
C ILE A 224 14.21 19.94 -5.55
N ASN A 225 15.34 19.72 -4.86
CA ASN A 225 16.33 18.72 -5.30
C ASN A 225 15.74 17.30 -5.34
N GLY A 226 14.86 16.96 -4.39
CA GLY A 226 14.12 15.69 -4.39
C GLY A 226 13.20 15.52 -5.60
N LEU A 227 12.55 16.59 -6.08
CA LEU A 227 11.75 16.56 -7.32
C LEU A 227 12.61 16.20 -8.53
N GLY A 228 13.86 16.69 -8.59
CA GLY A 228 14.84 16.28 -9.61
C GLY A 228 15.06 14.76 -9.63
N ARG A 229 15.20 14.13 -8.46
CA ARG A 229 15.36 12.68 -8.35
C ARG A 229 14.12 11.91 -8.83
N ILE A 230 12.92 12.40 -8.53
CA ILE A 230 11.67 11.81 -9.03
C ILE A 230 11.63 11.91 -10.56
N ALA A 231 11.92 13.09 -11.12
CA ALA A 231 11.96 13.29 -12.55
C ALA A 231 12.98 12.37 -13.24
N ASP A 232 14.18 12.21 -12.67
CA ASP A 232 15.22 11.31 -13.17
C ASP A 232 14.77 9.84 -13.23
N ALA A 233 13.96 9.39 -12.26
CA ALA A 233 13.40 8.04 -12.25
C ALA A 233 12.30 7.84 -13.31
N MET A 234 11.58 8.90 -13.67
CA MET A 234 10.43 8.86 -14.58
C MET A 234 10.77 9.15 -16.04
N ARG A 235 11.80 9.99 -16.29
CA ARG A 235 12.22 10.45 -17.62
C ARG A 235 12.57 9.33 -18.62
N PRO A 236 13.22 8.22 -18.24
CA PRO A 236 13.46 7.11 -19.17
C PRO A 236 12.17 6.52 -19.75
N TYR A 237 11.03 6.70 -19.09
CA TYR A 237 9.73 6.25 -19.57
C TYR A 237 8.94 7.36 -20.28
N GLY A 238 9.57 8.52 -20.53
CA GLY A 238 8.94 9.67 -21.17
C GLY A 238 7.89 10.38 -20.31
N ILE A 239 7.81 10.05 -19.02
CA ILE A 239 6.86 10.65 -18.08
C ILE A 239 7.48 11.91 -17.49
N GLN A 240 6.85 13.05 -17.76
CA GLN A 240 7.21 14.33 -17.15
C GLN A 240 6.51 14.48 -15.79
N ILE A 241 7.14 15.19 -14.85
CA ILE A 241 6.48 15.53 -13.59
C ILE A 241 5.93 16.96 -13.63
N GLY A 242 4.84 17.17 -12.92
CA GLY A 242 4.25 18.46 -12.60
C GLY A 242 4.01 18.58 -11.09
N LEU A 243 3.63 19.77 -10.65
CA LEU A 243 3.53 20.11 -9.23
C LEU A 243 2.24 20.88 -8.91
N SER A 244 1.52 20.42 -7.89
CA SER A 244 0.44 21.19 -7.28
C SER A 244 1.00 22.33 -6.42
N LEU A 245 0.50 23.55 -6.61
CA LEU A 245 1.01 24.73 -5.91
C LEU A 245 0.06 25.21 -4.80
N TYR A 246 0.65 25.60 -3.67
CA TYR A 246 -0.06 26.35 -2.64
C TYR A 246 0.00 27.84 -2.97
N PHE A 247 -1.13 28.45 -3.35
CA PHE A 247 -1.18 29.80 -3.91
C PHE A 247 -0.54 30.86 -3.00
N ALA A 248 -0.74 30.76 -1.68
CA ALA A 248 -0.20 31.68 -0.70
C ALA A 248 1.24 31.36 -0.24
N SER A 249 1.99 30.53 -0.98
CA SER A 249 3.39 30.17 -0.67
C SER A 249 4.31 31.36 -0.36
N PRO A 250 4.23 32.52 -1.05
CA PRO A 250 5.10 33.67 -0.78
C PRO A 250 5.04 34.18 0.67
N THR A 251 3.95 33.94 1.40
CA THR A 251 3.75 34.42 2.78
C THR A 251 3.93 33.35 3.86
N GLN A 252 4.38 32.14 3.50
CA GLN A 252 4.44 31.00 4.45
C GLN A 252 5.78 30.89 5.21
N GLY A 253 6.73 31.80 5.00
CA GLY A 253 8.04 31.72 5.65
C GLY A 253 8.82 30.45 5.31
N ILE A 254 8.75 30.00 4.05
CA ILE A 254 9.39 28.77 3.58
C ILE A 254 10.91 28.89 3.74
N LYS A 255 11.53 27.90 4.38
CA LYS A 255 12.99 27.88 4.58
C LYS A 255 13.72 27.93 3.24
N GLY A 256 14.60 28.91 3.08
CA GLY A 256 15.40 29.11 1.87
C GLY A 256 14.75 30.02 0.82
N GLN A 257 13.50 30.47 1.03
CA GLN A 257 12.82 31.42 0.16
C GLN A 257 12.63 32.78 0.87
N VAL A 258 12.44 33.84 0.09
CA VAL A 258 12.08 35.16 0.63
C VAL A 258 10.65 35.10 1.20
N ASN A 259 10.42 35.67 2.38
CA ASN A 259 9.09 35.75 2.98
C ASN A 259 8.46 37.12 2.67
N LEU A 260 7.34 37.12 1.95
CA LEU A 260 6.57 38.32 1.60
C LEU A 260 5.39 38.52 2.56
N THR A 261 4.77 39.69 2.49
CA THR A 261 3.56 40.02 3.27
C THR A 261 2.26 39.84 2.48
N THR A 262 2.36 39.55 1.18
CA THR A 262 1.23 39.41 0.27
C THR A 262 1.46 38.24 -0.70
N PHE A 263 0.38 37.70 -1.25
CA PHE A 263 0.37 36.75 -2.36
C PHE A 263 -0.53 37.23 -3.52
N ASP A 264 -0.75 38.55 -3.64
CA ASP A 264 -1.49 39.16 -4.76
C ASP A 264 -0.78 38.86 -6.10
N PRO A 265 -1.43 38.19 -7.06
CA PRO A 265 -0.79 37.77 -8.30
C PRO A 265 -0.34 38.92 -9.21
N LEU A 266 -0.78 40.15 -8.96
CA LEU A 266 -0.34 41.33 -9.70
C LEU A 266 0.76 42.14 -8.98
N ASP A 267 1.13 41.75 -7.75
CA ASP A 267 2.22 42.39 -7.03
C ASP A 267 3.58 42.01 -7.64
N ALA A 268 4.42 43.00 -7.90
CA ALA A 268 5.70 42.80 -8.59
C ALA A 268 6.68 41.90 -7.79
N GLU A 269 6.64 41.94 -6.45
CA GLU A 269 7.46 41.07 -5.61
C GLU A 269 6.95 39.62 -5.68
N VAL A 270 5.63 39.41 -5.72
CA VAL A 270 5.02 38.08 -5.87
C VAL A 270 5.33 37.48 -7.24
N VAL A 271 5.21 38.26 -8.31
CA VAL A 271 5.60 37.82 -9.67
C VAL A 271 7.07 37.40 -9.69
N THR A 272 7.96 38.25 -9.17
CA THR A 272 9.40 37.95 -9.08
C THR A 272 9.67 36.70 -8.24
N TRP A 273 8.95 36.52 -7.14
CA TRP A 273 9.10 35.36 -6.26
C TRP A 273 8.78 34.06 -7.00
N TRP A 274 7.64 34.00 -7.69
CA TRP A 274 7.25 32.82 -8.46
C TRP A 274 8.18 32.58 -9.64
N THR A 275 8.60 33.62 -10.37
CA THR A 275 9.62 33.47 -11.44
C THR A 275 10.91 32.82 -10.91
N ASN A 276 11.40 33.27 -9.74
CA ASN A 276 12.62 32.72 -9.14
C ASN A 276 12.47 31.27 -8.68
N VAL A 277 11.36 30.93 -8.01
CA VAL A 277 11.11 29.56 -7.56
C VAL A 277 10.91 28.62 -8.75
N THR A 278 10.19 29.07 -9.79
CA THR A 278 10.02 28.31 -11.02
C THR A 278 11.37 28.06 -11.70
N SER A 279 12.25 29.06 -11.80
CA SER A 279 13.60 28.84 -12.34
C SER A 279 14.39 27.80 -11.54
N GLN A 280 14.34 27.85 -10.20
CA GLN A 280 15.02 26.85 -9.35
C GLN A 280 14.50 25.43 -9.59
N ILE A 281 13.20 25.26 -9.84
CA ILE A 281 12.62 23.95 -10.15
C ILE A 281 13.08 23.49 -11.53
N TYR A 282 13.05 24.36 -12.55
CA TYR A 282 13.51 24.02 -13.90
C TYR A 282 15.03 23.75 -13.97
N ASP A 283 15.84 24.30 -13.07
CA ASP A 283 17.27 23.98 -12.97
C ASP A 283 17.51 22.49 -12.65
N VAL A 284 16.61 21.86 -11.89
CA VAL A 284 16.69 20.45 -11.49
C VAL A 284 15.73 19.53 -12.25
N VAL A 285 14.67 20.07 -12.84
CA VAL A 285 13.70 19.38 -13.71
C VAL A 285 13.51 20.17 -15.01
N PRO A 286 14.47 20.12 -15.95
CA PRO A 286 14.42 20.97 -17.16
C PRO A 286 13.22 20.69 -18.08
N ASP A 287 12.63 19.51 -17.96
CA ASP A 287 11.52 19.00 -18.76
C ASP A 287 10.21 18.91 -17.97
N MET A 288 10.05 19.71 -16.91
CA MET A 288 8.84 19.73 -16.09
C MET A 288 7.60 20.04 -16.95
N ALA A 289 6.55 19.23 -16.77
CA ALA A 289 5.28 19.40 -17.50
C ALA A 289 4.59 20.73 -17.17
N GLY A 290 4.65 21.12 -15.88
CA GLY A 290 4.10 22.39 -15.42
C GLY A 290 3.43 22.29 -14.05
N TYR A 291 2.39 23.09 -13.84
CA TYR A 291 1.73 23.25 -12.54
C TYR A 291 0.27 22.83 -12.54
N LEU A 292 -0.22 22.42 -11.38
CA LEU A 292 -1.63 22.23 -11.06
C LEU A 292 -2.02 23.20 -9.95
N VAL A 293 -3.18 23.84 -10.07
CA VAL A 293 -3.62 24.85 -9.10
C VAL A 293 -5.06 24.59 -8.67
N LYS A 294 -5.27 24.37 -7.37
CA LYS A 294 -6.56 24.48 -6.69
C LYS A 294 -6.55 25.79 -5.90
N ALA A 295 -7.37 26.75 -6.30
CA ALA A 295 -7.40 28.08 -5.68
C ALA A 295 -8.84 28.49 -5.35
N ASN A 296 -9.02 29.22 -4.24
CA ASN A 296 -10.31 29.69 -3.74
C ASN A 296 -11.39 28.59 -3.62
N SER A 297 -10.99 27.39 -3.20
CA SER A 297 -11.87 26.22 -3.08
C SER A 297 -11.55 25.47 -1.79
N GLU A 298 -12.57 25.15 -0.98
CA GLU A 298 -12.45 24.37 0.26
C GLU A 298 -11.37 24.91 1.23
N GLY A 299 -11.32 26.23 1.39
CA GLY A 299 -10.34 26.89 2.26
C GLY A 299 -8.95 27.11 1.65
N GLN A 300 -8.69 26.62 0.44
CA GLN A 300 -7.44 26.92 -0.27
C GLN A 300 -7.38 28.41 -0.67
N PRO A 301 -6.23 29.09 -0.47
CA PRO A 301 -6.06 30.48 -0.84
C PRO A 301 -6.09 30.66 -2.36
N GLY A 302 -6.33 31.89 -2.82
CA GLY A 302 -6.36 32.18 -4.25
C GLY A 302 -6.56 33.66 -4.58
N PRO A 303 -6.63 34.00 -5.87
CA PRO A 303 -6.67 35.39 -6.34
C PRO A 303 -7.87 36.20 -5.83
N ILE A 304 -9.02 35.57 -5.58
CA ILE A 304 -10.24 36.27 -5.13
C ILE A 304 -10.03 36.98 -3.79
N THR A 305 -9.08 36.51 -2.95
CA THR A 305 -8.70 37.17 -1.69
C THR A 305 -8.27 38.62 -1.89
N TYR A 306 -7.70 38.94 -3.05
CA TYR A 306 -7.25 40.28 -3.42
C TYR A 306 -8.14 40.96 -4.46
N ASN A 307 -9.39 40.49 -4.61
CA ASN A 307 -10.32 40.97 -5.64
C ASN A 307 -9.73 40.86 -7.06
N ARG A 308 -8.97 39.79 -7.31
CA ARG A 308 -8.42 39.40 -8.61
C ARG A 308 -9.26 38.29 -9.23
N THR A 309 -9.23 38.19 -10.54
CA THR A 309 -9.92 37.11 -11.27
C THR A 309 -9.14 35.79 -11.18
N LEU A 310 -9.83 34.67 -11.42
CA LEU A 310 -9.17 33.36 -11.52
C LEU A 310 -8.17 33.32 -12.68
N ALA A 311 -8.45 34.04 -13.77
CA ALA A 311 -7.54 34.18 -14.91
C ALA A 311 -6.26 34.94 -14.54
N GLU A 312 -6.35 36.06 -13.80
CA GLU A 312 -5.17 36.78 -13.30
C GLU A 312 -4.30 35.90 -12.41
N GLY A 313 -4.92 35.06 -11.56
CA GLY A 313 -4.21 34.09 -10.73
C GLY A 313 -3.56 32.96 -11.54
N ALA A 314 -4.23 32.44 -12.57
CA ALA A 314 -3.67 31.42 -13.45
C ALA A 314 -2.49 31.97 -14.29
N ASN A 315 -2.66 33.18 -14.84
CA ASN A 315 -1.70 33.82 -15.74
C ASN A 315 -0.38 34.21 -15.02
N LEU A 316 -0.40 34.41 -13.70
CA LEU A 316 0.82 34.52 -12.88
C LEU A 316 1.73 33.30 -13.10
N PHE A 317 1.18 32.10 -12.90
CA PHE A 317 1.93 30.86 -13.04
C PHE A 317 2.25 30.58 -14.51
N ALA A 318 1.31 30.88 -15.40
CA ALA A 318 1.46 30.67 -16.84
C ALA A 318 2.70 31.40 -17.37
N LYS A 319 2.86 32.68 -17.00
CA LYS A 319 4.02 33.51 -17.33
C LYS A 319 5.32 33.00 -16.71
N ALA A 320 5.27 32.45 -15.50
CA ALA A 320 6.47 31.92 -14.83
C ALA A 320 7.01 30.66 -15.55
N VAL A 321 6.13 29.77 -16.03
CA VAL A 321 6.54 28.53 -16.72
C VAL A 321 6.72 28.68 -18.24
N GLN A 322 6.18 29.75 -18.84
CA GLN A 322 6.22 29.99 -20.29
C GLN A 322 7.63 29.91 -20.91
N PRO A 323 8.70 30.48 -20.32
CA PRO A 323 10.05 30.41 -20.90
C PRO A 323 10.59 28.98 -21.08
N TYR A 324 10.00 28.02 -20.38
CA TYR A 324 10.40 26.62 -20.37
C TYR A 324 9.41 25.71 -21.11
N GLY A 325 8.32 26.27 -21.65
CA GLY A 325 7.27 25.52 -22.35
C GLY A 325 6.27 24.78 -21.43
N GLY A 326 6.25 25.11 -20.13
CA GLY A 326 5.33 24.47 -19.17
C GLY A 326 3.87 24.89 -19.32
N ILE A 327 2.97 24.03 -18.84
CA ILE A 327 1.50 24.21 -18.87
C ILE A 327 0.98 24.46 -17.45
N VAL A 328 -0.05 25.30 -17.30
CA VAL A 328 -0.77 25.46 -16.03
C VAL A 328 -2.14 24.83 -16.13
N MET A 329 -2.35 23.73 -15.42
CA MET A 329 -3.67 23.18 -15.16
C MET A 329 -4.34 23.94 -14.01
N PHE A 330 -5.34 24.75 -14.33
CA PHE A 330 -6.10 25.51 -13.33
C PHE A 330 -7.45 24.84 -13.10
N ARG A 331 -7.69 24.30 -11.90
CA ARG A 331 -8.88 23.49 -11.62
C ARG A 331 -10.13 24.34 -11.54
N ALA A 332 -11.16 23.95 -12.28
CA ALA A 332 -12.50 24.56 -12.23
C ALA A 332 -13.36 24.08 -11.05
N PHE A 333 -12.77 23.35 -10.11
CA PHE A 333 -13.42 22.90 -8.89
C PHE A 333 -13.46 24.02 -7.85
N VAL A 334 -14.29 25.04 -8.10
CA VAL A 334 -14.46 26.24 -7.27
C VAL A 334 -15.94 26.41 -6.94
N TYR A 335 -16.27 26.50 -5.66
CA TYR A 335 -17.63 26.70 -5.17
C TYR A 335 -17.62 27.31 -3.75
N ASN A 336 -18.73 27.89 -3.35
CA ASN A 336 -18.93 28.46 -2.02
C ASN A 336 -19.70 27.50 -1.11
N GLN A 337 -19.52 27.63 0.21
CA GLN A 337 -20.48 27.09 1.17
C GLN A 337 -21.83 27.79 0.96
N LEU A 338 -22.90 27.01 0.88
CA LEU A 338 -24.23 27.48 0.55
C LEU A 338 -25.16 27.47 1.77
N ASN A 339 -26.26 28.20 1.66
CA ASN A 339 -27.35 28.15 2.64
C ASN A 339 -28.51 27.35 2.04
N GLU A 340 -28.80 26.17 2.59
CA GLU A 340 -29.85 25.28 2.10
C GLU A 340 -31.27 25.86 2.16
N SER A 341 -31.50 26.79 3.10
CA SER A 341 -32.78 27.51 3.16
C SER A 341 -33.01 28.41 1.95
N ASP A 342 -31.96 28.75 1.19
CA ASP A 342 -32.08 29.41 -0.10
C ASP A 342 -32.31 28.36 -1.20
N TRP A 343 -33.54 28.30 -1.70
CA TRP A 343 -33.96 27.38 -2.78
C TRP A 343 -33.37 27.72 -4.15
N LYS A 344 -32.68 28.85 -4.30
CA LYS A 344 -31.94 29.20 -5.53
C LYS A 344 -30.45 28.91 -5.43
N ALA A 345 -29.94 28.60 -4.24
CA ALA A 345 -28.55 28.20 -4.06
C ALA A 345 -28.31 26.83 -4.69
N ASP A 346 -27.30 26.73 -5.56
CA ASP A 346 -26.94 25.47 -6.22
C ASP A 346 -25.45 25.42 -6.51
N ARG A 347 -24.80 24.38 -5.98
CA ARG A 347 -23.38 24.14 -6.24
C ARG A 347 -23.12 23.80 -7.69
N ALA A 348 -24.07 23.18 -8.39
CA ALA A 348 -23.90 22.78 -9.78
C ALA A 348 -23.67 23.97 -10.73
N ASN A 349 -24.17 25.16 -10.39
CA ASN A 349 -23.94 26.39 -11.17
C ASN A 349 -22.51 26.93 -11.07
N ALA A 350 -21.81 26.63 -9.98
CA ALA A 350 -20.63 27.38 -9.56
C ALA A 350 -19.52 27.40 -10.63
N ALA A 351 -19.20 26.26 -11.22
CA ALA A 351 -18.13 26.19 -12.23
C ALA A 351 -18.43 27.08 -13.46
N VAL A 352 -19.68 27.12 -13.93
CA VAL A 352 -20.08 28.01 -15.02
C VAL A 352 -20.02 29.47 -14.60
N ASP A 353 -20.55 29.81 -13.43
CA ASP A 353 -20.60 31.19 -12.94
C ASP A 353 -19.21 31.78 -12.75
N PHE A 354 -18.25 30.99 -12.24
CA PHE A 354 -16.88 31.45 -12.01
C PHE A 354 -16.04 31.56 -13.28
N PHE A 355 -16.20 30.65 -14.25
CA PHE A 355 -15.27 30.53 -15.38
C PHE A 355 -15.81 31.07 -16.70
N LYS A 356 -17.12 30.99 -16.96
CA LYS A 356 -17.69 31.49 -18.22
C LYS A 356 -17.38 32.97 -18.49
N PRO A 357 -17.43 33.89 -17.51
CA PRO A 357 -17.08 35.29 -17.74
C PRO A 357 -15.60 35.52 -18.07
N LEU A 358 -14.74 34.51 -17.86
CA LEU A 358 -13.29 34.58 -18.05
C LEU A 358 -12.83 33.92 -19.35
N ASP A 359 -13.75 33.45 -20.20
CA ASP A 359 -13.40 32.78 -21.45
C ASP A 359 -12.62 33.72 -22.40
N GLY A 360 -11.38 33.35 -22.69
CA GLY A 360 -10.44 34.15 -23.50
C GLY A 360 -9.56 35.13 -22.71
N GLU A 361 -9.65 35.14 -21.37
CA GLU A 361 -8.77 35.94 -20.50
C GLU A 361 -7.56 35.13 -19.98
N PHE A 362 -7.55 33.82 -20.19
CA PHE A 362 -6.46 32.93 -19.82
C PHE A 362 -5.35 32.94 -20.88
N ASP A 363 -4.08 32.92 -20.45
CA ASP A 363 -2.93 32.82 -21.35
C ASP A 363 -2.91 31.46 -22.09
N ASP A 364 -2.31 31.40 -23.29
CA ASP A 364 -2.38 30.23 -24.19
C ASP A 364 -1.88 28.91 -23.59
N ASN A 365 -0.99 28.96 -22.59
CA ASN A 365 -0.47 27.78 -21.88
C ASN A 365 -1.23 27.47 -20.58
N VAL A 366 -2.40 28.07 -20.37
CA VAL A 366 -3.34 27.68 -19.31
C VAL A 366 -4.38 26.72 -19.86
N VAL A 367 -4.65 25.67 -19.10
CA VAL A 367 -5.69 24.68 -19.36
C VAL A 367 -6.63 24.63 -18.17
N VAL A 368 -7.91 24.94 -18.38
CA VAL A 368 -8.93 24.82 -17.33
C VAL A 368 -9.26 23.34 -17.17
N GLN A 369 -8.90 22.77 -16.01
CA GLN A 369 -9.13 21.37 -15.68
C GLN A 369 -10.51 21.21 -15.01
N ILE A 370 -11.43 20.49 -15.64
CA ILE A 370 -12.85 20.44 -15.27
C ILE A 370 -13.22 19.00 -14.93
N LYS A 371 -13.79 18.76 -13.73
CA LYS A 371 -14.35 17.44 -13.39
C LYS A 371 -15.41 17.00 -14.41
N TYR A 372 -15.60 15.69 -14.58
CA TYR A 372 -16.56 15.19 -15.56
C TYR A 372 -17.99 15.70 -15.34
N GLY A 373 -18.37 15.95 -14.09
CA GLY A 373 -19.63 16.56 -13.69
C GLY A 373 -19.42 17.80 -12.81
N PRO A 374 -20.50 18.56 -12.54
CA PRO A 374 -20.42 19.86 -11.87
C PRO A 374 -20.38 19.78 -10.33
N ILE A 375 -20.52 18.60 -9.71
CA ILE A 375 -20.49 18.45 -8.25
C ILE A 375 -19.15 17.88 -7.78
N ASP A 376 -18.97 16.56 -7.75
CA ASP A 376 -17.82 15.91 -7.12
C ASP A 376 -17.75 14.39 -7.35
N PHE A 377 -17.55 13.97 -8.60
CA PHE A 377 -17.27 12.58 -8.93
C PHE A 377 -18.30 11.54 -8.43
N GLN A 378 -19.57 11.92 -8.32
CA GLN A 378 -20.64 11.06 -7.82
C GLN A 378 -20.94 9.86 -8.73
N VAL A 379 -21.64 8.84 -8.23
CA VAL A 379 -21.92 7.60 -8.98
C VAL A 379 -22.56 7.80 -10.35
N ARG A 380 -23.25 8.93 -10.53
CA ARG A 380 -23.64 9.51 -11.81
C ARG A 380 -23.80 11.01 -11.69
N GLU A 381 -23.24 11.75 -12.65
CA GLU A 381 -23.49 13.17 -12.87
C GLU A 381 -23.73 13.43 -14.36
N PRO A 382 -24.48 14.48 -14.75
CA PRO A 382 -24.46 14.93 -16.14
C PRO A 382 -23.08 15.51 -16.49
N ALA A 383 -22.72 15.46 -17.77
CA ALA A 383 -21.48 16.07 -18.23
C ALA A 383 -21.45 17.57 -17.91
N SER A 384 -20.34 18.08 -17.36
CA SER A 384 -20.24 19.48 -16.94
C SER A 384 -20.58 20.45 -18.09
N PRO A 385 -21.54 21.37 -17.91
CA PRO A 385 -21.91 22.33 -18.96
C PRO A 385 -20.78 23.31 -19.27
N LEU A 386 -19.76 23.41 -18.40
CA LEU A 386 -18.61 24.30 -18.62
C LEU A 386 -17.85 23.96 -19.91
N PHE A 387 -17.82 22.68 -20.34
CA PHE A 387 -17.21 22.27 -21.60
C PHE A 387 -17.81 22.98 -22.83
N ALA A 388 -19.08 23.38 -22.76
CA ALA A 388 -19.77 24.11 -23.84
C ALA A 388 -19.77 25.63 -23.65
N ASN A 389 -19.30 26.12 -22.50
CA ASN A 389 -19.32 27.54 -22.14
C ASN A 389 -17.95 28.22 -22.25
N LEU A 390 -16.85 27.47 -22.35
CA LEU A 390 -15.52 27.99 -22.66
C LEU A 390 -15.16 27.67 -24.12
N ARG A 391 -15.18 28.69 -24.99
CA ARG A 391 -14.92 28.54 -26.44
C ARG A 391 -13.55 29.04 -26.86
N LYS A 392 -12.90 29.86 -26.03
CA LYS A 392 -11.60 30.49 -26.30
C LYS A 392 -10.52 30.05 -25.32
N THR A 393 -10.79 29.05 -24.51
CA THR A 393 -9.91 28.59 -23.44
C THR A 393 -9.68 27.09 -23.58
N SER A 394 -8.42 26.66 -23.48
CA SER A 394 -8.05 25.24 -23.47
C SER A 394 -8.64 24.53 -22.26
N MET A 395 -9.09 23.29 -22.43
CA MET A 395 -9.73 22.51 -21.36
C MET A 395 -9.22 21.07 -21.31
N ALA A 396 -9.15 20.52 -20.10
CA ALA A 396 -8.96 19.09 -19.87
C ALA A 396 -10.04 18.56 -18.93
N VAL A 397 -10.49 17.32 -19.14
CA VAL A 397 -11.38 16.66 -18.18
C VAL A 397 -10.56 16.09 -17.02
N GLU A 398 -11.06 16.21 -15.80
CA GLU A 398 -10.59 15.50 -14.61
C GLU A 398 -11.53 14.33 -14.34
N LEU A 399 -10.98 13.12 -14.38
CA LEU A 399 -11.64 11.87 -13.98
C LEU A 399 -11.11 11.41 -12.61
N GLN A 400 -11.80 10.47 -11.98
CA GLN A 400 -11.35 9.85 -10.73
C GLN A 400 -11.20 8.34 -10.94
N VAL A 401 -9.98 7.83 -10.83
CA VAL A 401 -9.70 6.38 -10.80
C VAL A 401 -9.75 5.88 -9.36
N SER A 402 -9.25 6.67 -8.41
CA SER A 402 -9.47 6.40 -6.99
C SER A 402 -10.96 6.53 -6.66
N GLN A 403 -11.55 5.51 -6.06
CA GLN A 403 -12.99 5.32 -5.92
C GLN A 403 -13.55 6.00 -4.67
N GLU A 404 -13.30 7.29 -4.45
CA GLU A 404 -13.73 8.02 -3.25
C GLU A 404 -15.22 7.80 -2.90
N TYR A 405 -16.10 8.09 -3.87
CA TYR A 405 -17.56 7.93 -3.78
C TYR A 405 -18.06 6.62 -4.39
N LEU A 406 -17.14 5.70 -4.71
CA LEU A 406 -17.42 4.49 -5.49
C LEU A 406 -16.88 3.25 -4.78
N GLY A 407 -16.94 3.27 -3.46
CA GLY A 407 -16.61 2.13 -2.58
C GLY A 407 -15.12 1.88 -2.34
N GLN A 408 -14.27 2.89 -2.54
CA GLN A 408 -12.90 3.00 -2.00
C GLN A 408 -11.99 1.79 -2.27
N GLN A 409 -12.03 1.26 -3.50
CA GLN A 409 -11.35 0.03 -3.94
C GLN A 409 -11.68 -1.23 -3.12
N THR A 410 -12.66 -1.15 -2.24
CA THR A 410 -13.24 -2.28 -1.52
C THR A 410 -14.37 -2.92 -2.33
N HIS A 411 -15.12 -2.10 -3.06
CA HIS A 411 -16.13 -2.53 -4.01
C HIS A 411 -15.52 -2.64 -5.40
N LEU A 412 -15.84 -3.72 -6.11
CA LEU A 412 -15.63 -3.78 -7.55
C LEU A 412 -16.57 -2.78 -8.22
N VAL A 413 -15.98 -1.78 -8.90
CA VAL A 413 -16.66 -0.80 -9.74
C VAL A 413 -15.77 -0.47 -10.94
N TYR A 414 -16.14 -0.96 -12.11
CA TYR A 414 -15.48 -0.64 -13.38
C TYR A 414 -16.02 0.67 -13.93
N LEU A 415 -15.19 1.70 -13.94
CA LEU A 415 -15.53 3.10 -14.21
C LEU A 415 -15.61 3.51 -15.68
N PRO A 416 -14.93 2.87 -16.64
CA PRO A 416 -14.96 3.28 -18.04
C PRO A 416 -16.37 3.43 -18.66
N PRO A 417 -17.37 2.57 -18.37
CA PRO A 417 -18.73 2.78 -18.86
C PRO A 417 -19.36 4.10 -18.36
N LEU A 418 -19.07 4.54 -17.13
CA LEU A 418 -19.47 5.86 -16.63
C LEU A 418 -18.81 6.95 -17.47
N TRP A 419 -17.49 6.88 -17.66
CA TRP A 419 -16.76 7.91 -18.42
C TRP A 419 -17.21 8.00 -19.87
N GLU A 420 -17.57 6.86 -20.50
CA GLU A 420 -18.14 6.84 -21.84
C GLU A 420 -19.43 7.69 -21.92
N THR A 421 -20.30 7.63 -20.90
CA THR A 421 -21.51 8.47 -20.87
C THR A 421 -21.22 9.97 -20.82
N VAL A 422 -20.06 10.37 -20.31
CA VAL A 422 -19.62 11.76 -20.24
C VAL A 422 -18.90 12.16 -21.52
N LEU A 423 -17.85 11.42 -21.90
CA LEU A 423 -17.01 11.72 -23.05
C LEU A 423 -17.77 11.64 -24.38
N GLY A 424 -18.75 10.75 -24.45
CA GLY A 424 -19.66 10.58 -25.58
C GLY A 424 -20.88 11.49 -25.56
N PHE A 425 -21.05 12.37 -24.56
CA PHE A 425 -22.20 13.27 -24.49
C PHE A 425 -22.11 14.37 -25.56
N ASP A 426 -23.17 14.54 -26.36
CA ASP A 426 -23.27 15.61 -27.37
C ASP A 426 -23.79 16.90 -26.73
N MET A 427 -22.93 17.92 -26.62
CA MET A 427 -23.27 19.22 -26.05
C MET A 427 -24.14 20.10 -26.97
N ARG A 428 -24.30 19.75 -28.25
CA ARG A 428 -25.11 20.48 -29.23
C ARG A 428 -24.72 21.97 -29.38
N VAL A 429 -23.43 22.27 -29.35
CA VAL A 429 -22.95 23.66 -29.47
C VAL A 429 -23.34 24.22 -30.83
N ASP A 430 -23.97 25.40 -30.82
CA ASP A 430 -24.50 26.05 -32.02
C ASP A 430 -25.45 25.16 -32.87
N ASN A 431 -26.12 24.19 -32.22
CA ASN A 431 -26.97 23.15 -32.82
C ASN A 431 -26.24 22.12 -33.70
N GLU A 432 -24.92 22.04 -33.62
CA GLU A 432 -24.10 21.04 -34.30
C GLU A 432 -23.66 19.94 -33.32
N THR A 433 -23.28 18.77 -33.85
CA THR A 433 -22.73 17.69 -32.99
C THR A 433 -21.40 18.14 -32.40
N SER A 434 -21.30 18.11 -31.08
CA SER A 434 -20.16 18.55 -30.29
C SER A 434 -19.97 17.62 -29.11
N LEU A 435 -19.39 16.44 -29.36
CA LEU A 435 -19.12 15.47 -28.31
C LEU A 435 -18.09 16.04 -27.33
N VAL A 436 -18.22 15.76 -26.03
CA VAL A 436 -17.26 16.24 -25.01
C VAL A 436 -15.83 15.87 -25.39
N ARG A 437 -15.57 14.64 -25.84
CA ARG A 437 -14.25 14.22 -26.33
C ARG A 437 -13.71 15.06 -27.50
N ASP A 438 -14.58 15.53 -28.40
CA ASP A 438 -14.17 16.36 -29.54
C ASP A 438 -13.90 17.81 -29.12
N ILE A 439 -14.56 18.29 -28.06
CA ILE A 439 -14.24 19.58 -27.42
C ILE A 439 -12.86 19.49 -26.75
N LEU A 440 -12.62 18.44 -25.96
CA LEU A 440 -11.36 18.23 -25.24
C LEU A 440 -10.15 18.04 -26.17
N ALA A 441 -10.34 17.39 -27.32
CA ALA A 441 -9.31 17.24 -28.34
C ALA A 441 -9.11 18.49 -29.23
N GLY A 442 -9.83 19.59 -28.95
CA GLY A 442 -9.72 20.84 -29.71
C GLY A 442 -10.40 20.83 -31.08
N ARG A 443 -11.08 19.74 -31.47
CA ARG A 443 -11.75 19.63 -32.79
C ARG A 443 -12.94 20.57 -32.94
N THR A 444 -13.61 20.90 -31.84
CA THR A 444 -14.81 21.77 -31.86
C THR A 444 -14.46 23.26 -31.89
N PHE A 445 -13.50 23.71 -31.08
CA PHE A 445 -13.17 25.13 -30.91
C PHE A 445 -11.80 25.55 -31.48
N GLY A 446 -11.00 24.60 -32.00
CA GLY A 446 -9.70 24.89 -32.58
C GLY A 446 -8.58 25.15 -31.57
N SER A 447 -8.75 24.73 -30.31
CA SER A 447 -7.70 24.83 -29.29
C SER A 447 -6.53 23.91 -29.61
N SER A 448 -5.29 24.38 -29.41
CA SER A 448 -4.08 23.57 -29.57
C SER A 448 -3.72 22.73 -28.35
N LEU A 449 -4.24 23.10 -27.16
CA LEU A 449 -4.09 22.34 -25.92
C LEU A 449 -5.44 21.82 -25.44
N GLY A 450 -5.40 20.65 -24.81
CA GLY A 450 -6.54 20.00 -24.19
C GLY A 450 -6.28 18.52 -23.98
N GLY A 451 -7.22 17.84 -23.31
CA GLY A 451 -7.17 16.39 -23.13
C GLY A 451 -7.68 15.93 -21.78
N TYR A 452 -6.90 15.07 -21.12
CA TYR A 452 -7.37 14.19 -20.06
C TYR A 452 -6.44 14.23 -18.85
N ALA A 453 -7.02 14.30 -17.66
CA ALA A 453 -6.37 14.13 -16.37
C ALA A 453 -7.19 13.15 -15.51
N ALA A 454 -6.53 12.36 -14.67
CA ALA A 454 -7.24 11.52 -13.70
C ALA A 454 -6.54 11.44 -12.34
N VAL A 455 -7.33 11.48 -11.27
CA VAL A 455 -6.87 11.24 -9.91
C VAL A 455 -6.72 9.74 -9.69
N VAL A 456 -5.47 9.24 -9.63
CA VAL A 456 -5.18 7.80 -9.54
C VAL A 456 -4.86 7.36 -8.12
N ASN A 457 -4.05 8.12 -7.38
CA ASN A 457 -3.71 7.85 -5.97
C ASN A 457 -3.14 6.45 -5.74
N VAL A 458 -2.05 6.11 -6.45
CA VAL A 458 -1.34 4.85 -6.20
C VAL A 458 -0.56 4.95 -4.90
N GLY A 459 -0.53 3.87 -4.13
CA GLY A 459 0.25 3.78 -2.91
C GLY A 459 1.24 2.62 -2.92
N THR A 460 1.83 2.40 -1.76
CA THR A 460 2.87 1.40 -1.48
C THR A 460 2.35 -0.05 -1.44
N ASN A 461 1.03 -0.28 -1.40
CA ASN A 461 0.44 -1.62 -1.49
C ASN A 461 0.88 -2.31 -2.80
N GLN A 462 1.09 -3.64 -2.77
CA GLN A 462 1.55 -4.37 -3.95
C GLN A 462 0.57 -4.29 -5.13
N THR A 463 -0.72 -4.11 -4.87
CA THR A 463 -1.72 -3.92 -5.93
C THR A 463 -1.81 -2.48 -6.45
N TRP A 464 -0.99 -1.56 -5.94
CA TRP A 464 -0.98 -0.11 -6.19
C TRP A 464 -2.22 0.63 -5.68
N LEU A 465 -3.42 0.17 -6.04
CA LEU A 465 -4.70 0.79 -5.69
C LEU A 465 -5.43 0.10 -4.53
N GLY A 466 -4.84 -0.94 -3.94
CA GLY A 466 -5.45 -1.71 -2.84
C GLY A 466 -6.35 -2.85 -3.32
N SER A 467 -6.70 -2.94 -4.61
CA SER A 467 -7.42 -4.09 -5.19
C SER A 467 -6.83 -4.49 -6.54
N HIS A 468 -6.73 -5.81 -6.76
CA HIS A 468 -6.33 -6.38 -8.05
C HIS A 468 -7.25 -5.92 -9.18
N LEU A 469 -8.57 -5.90 -8.97
CA LEU A 469 -9.53 -5.52 -10.02
C LEU A 469 -9.62 -4.00 -10.25
N SER A 470 -9.37 -3.16 -9.24
CA SER A 470 -9.36 -1.70 -9.43
C SER A 470 -8.25 -1.21 -10.36
N MET A 471 -7.18 -1.99 -10.56
CA MET A 471 -6.13 -1.69 -11.54
C MET A 471 -6.65 -1.67 -12.99
N ALA A 472 -7.79 -2.30 -13.28
CA ALA A 472 -8.44 -2.21 -14.59
C ALA A 472 -8.89 -0.78 -14.91
N ASN A 473 -9.30 0.01 -13.90
CA ASN A 473 -9.69 1.40 -14.08
C ASN A 473 -8.49 2.27 -14.47
N PHE A 474 -7.32 2.03 -13.87
CA PHE A 474 -6.09 2.74 -14.24
C PHE A 474 -5.63 2.38 -15.65
N TYR A 475 -5.62 1.10 -16.01
CA TYR A 475 -5.31 0.67 -17.38
C TYR A 475 -6.25 1.32 -18.39
N ALA A 476 -7.56 1.24 -18.13
CA ALA A 476 -8.57 1.76 -19.03
C ALA A 476 -8.54 3.28 -19.17
N TYR A 477 -8.20 4.02 -18.11
CA TYR A 477 -7.98 5.45 -18.19
C TYR A 477 -6.91 5.79 -19.23
N GLY A 478 -5.75 5.13 -19.18
CA GLY A 478 -4.69 5.37 -20.16
C GLY A 478 -5.13 5.04 -21.60
N LYS A 479 -5.82 3.91 -21.80
CA LYS A 479 -6.36 3.53 -23.11
C LYS A 479 -7.36 4.56 -23.64
N LEU A 480 -8.27 5.06 -22.79
CA LEU A 480 -9.27 6.07 -23.18
C LEU A 480 -8.66 7.47 -23.38
N ALA A 481 -7.63 7.83 -22.62
CA ALA A 481 -6.89 9.08 -22.83
C ALA A 481 -6.11 9.05 -24.16
N TRP A 482 -5.70 7.87 -24.61
CA TRP A 482 -5.12 7.67 -25.94
C TRP A 482 -6.18 7.72 -27.05
N ASP A 483 -7.27 6.97 -26.90
CA ASP A 483 -8.41 6.96 -27.83
C ASP A 483 -9.73 6.76 -27.06
N PRO A 484 -10.55 7.83 -26.90
CA PRO A 484 -11.81 7.82 -26.15
C PRO A 484 -12.98 7.17 -26.92
N THR A 485 -12.72 6.57 -28.08
CA THR A 485 -13.72 5.87 -28.90
C THR A 485 -13.65 4.35 -28.76
N GLN A 486 -12.64 3.86 -28.04
CA GLN A 486 -12.46 2.43 -27.78
C GLN A 486 -13.60 1.83 -26.95
N ASP A 487 -13.94 0.58 -27.28
CA ASP A 487 -14.93 -0.21 -26.56
C ASP A 487 -14.39 -0.57 -25.16
N THR A 488 -15.10 -0.13 -24.12
CA THR A 488 -14.67 -0.32 -22.73
C THR A 488 -14.66 -1.79 -22.32
N THR A 489 -15.53 -2.63 -22.90
CA THR A 489 -15.53 -4.08 -22.63
C THR A 489 -14.26 -4.71 -23.19
N LYS A 490 -13.88 -4.37 -24.43
CA LYS A 490 -12.63 -4.86 -25.04
C LYS A 490 -11.40 -4.44 -24.28
N ILE A 491 -11.34 -3.19 -23.81
CA ILE A 491 -10.25 -2.71 -22.94
C ILE A 491 -10.14 -3.60 -21.69
N HIS A 492 -11.26 -3.95 -21.07
CA HIS A 492 -11.26 -4.84 -19.90
C HIS A 492 -10.81 -6.26 -20.23
N GLU A 493 -11.22 -6.81 -21.38
CA GLU A 493 -10.76 -8.13 -21.83
C GLU A 493 -9.23 -8.15 -22.06
N GLU A 494 -8.68 -7.12 -22.71
CA GLU A 494 -7.23 -6.97 -22.91
C GLU A 494 -6.50 -6.94 -21.57
N TRP A 495 -6.96 -6.09 -20.64
CA TRP A 495 -6.41 -6.02 -19.29
C TRP A 495 -6.47 -7.37 -18.58
N THR A 496 -7.59 -8.08 -18.68
CA THR A 496 -7.76 -9.39 -18.05
C THR A 496 -6.79 -10.42 -18.62
N ARG A 497 -6.55 -10.42 -19.94
CA ARG A 497 -5.54 -11.29 -20.58
C ARG A 497 -4.14 -11.00 -20.06
N LEU A 498 -3.78 -9.72 -19.96
CA LEU A 498 -2.47 -9.27 -19.48
C LEU A 498 -2.26 -9.56 -17.98
N THR A 499 -3.31 -9.43 -17.17
CA THR A 499 -3.24 -9.55 -15.71
C THR A 499 -3.47 -10.98 -15.22
N PHE A 500 -4.48 -11.69 -15.72
CA PHE A 500 -4.87 -13.03 -15.22
C PHE A 500 -4.58 -14.18 -16.20
N GLY A 501 -4.21 -13.88 -17.43
CA GLY A 501 -3.81 -14.87 -18.44
C GLY A 501 -4.89 -15.14 -19.50
N LEU A 502 -4.59 -16.10 -20.40
CA LEU A 502 -5.33 -16.29 -21.65
C LEU A 502 -6.52 -17.26 -21.57
N ASP A 503 -6.85 -17.81 -20.39
CA ASP A 503 -7.99 -18.72 -20.24
C ASP A 503 -9.30 -17.95 -20.51
N GLN A 504 -10.03 -18.35 -21.55
CA GLN A 504 -11.23 -17.63 -21.98
C GLN A 504 -12.31 -17.56 -20.90
N ASN A 505 -12.46 -18.59 -20.07
CA ASN A 505 -13.44 -18.56 -18.98
C ASN A 505 -13.05 -17.57 -17.87
N VAL A 506 -11.74 -17.40 -17.61
CA VAL A 506 -11.26 -16.31 -16.73
C VAL A 506 -11.57 -14.95 -17.35
N VAL A 507 -11.24 -14.75 -18.63
CA VAL A 507 -11.50 -13.50 -19.35
C VAL A 507 -12.99 -13.13 -19.34
N ASP A 508 -13.85 -14.06 -19.74
CA ASP A 508 -15.29 -13.85 -19.82
C ASP A 508 -15.90 -13.56 -18.45
N THR A 509 -15.53 -14.33 -17.42
CA THR A 509 -16.12 -14.20 -16.08
C THR A 509 -15.75 -12.86 -15.43
N ILE A 510 -14.47 -12.49 -15.46
CA ILE A 510 -14.01 -11.24 -14.84
C ILE A 510 -14.55 -10.03 -15.62
N THR A 511 -14.58 -10.11 -16.95
CA THR A 511 -15.14 -9.03 -17.78
C THR A 511 -16.63 -8.86 -17.55
N GLN A 512 -17.39 -9.96 -17.45
CA GLN A 512 -18.81 -9.88 -17.13
C GLN A 512 -19.06 -9.24 -15.76
N MET A 513 -18.27 -9.61 -14.74
CA MET A 513 -18.34 -8.97 -13.43
C MET A 513 -18.05 -7.46 -13.52
N ALA A 514 -17.05 -7.06 -14.30
CA ALA A 514 -16.68 -5.67 -14.47
C ALA A 514 -17.80 -4.84 -15.12
N VAL A 515 -18.36 -5.28 -16.25
CA VAL A 515 -19.42 -4.52 -16.95
C VAL A 515 -20.71 -4.39 -16.12
N GLU A 516 -21.01 -5.37 -15.27
CA GLU A 516 -22.18 -5.35 -14.37
C GLU A 516 -21.94 -4.51 -13.10
N SER A 517 -20.69 -4.20 -12.76
CA SER A 517 -20.32 -3.66 -11.45
C SER A 517 -20.73 -2.21 -11.19
N TRP A 518 -20.57 -1.30 -12.15
CA TRP A 518 -21.00 0.10 -11.98
C TRP A 518 -22.53 0.24 -11.93
N PRO A 519 -23.31 -0.36 -12.85
CA PRO A 519 -24.77 -0.36 -12.74
C PRO A 519 -25.27 -0.99 -11.43
N ALA A 520 -24.62 -2.05 -10.95
CA ALA A 520 -24.94 -2.62 -9.64
C ALA A 520 -24.69 -1.60 -8.52
N TYR A 521 -23.51 -0.96 -8.50
CA TYR A 521 -23.17 0.05 -7.50
C TYR A 521 -24.13 1.26 -7.52
N GLU A 522 -24.46 1.80 -8.69
CA GLU A 522 -25.47 2.85 -8.84
C GLU A 522 -26.83 2.41 -8.26
N ASN A 523 -27.24 1.19 -8.57
CA ASN A 523 -28.54 0.67 -8.12
C ASN A 523 -28.66 0.56 -6.60
N TYR A 524 -27.61 0.12 -5.88
CA TYR A 524 -27.65 0.01 -4.41
C TYR A 524 -27.08 1.21 -3.66
N SER A 525 -26.56 2.23 -4.34
CA SER A 525 -26.11 3.49 -3.72
C SER A 525 -27.11 4.60 -4.04
N GLY A 526 -26.88 5.45 -5.04
CA GLY A 526 -27.89 6.39 -5.50
C GLY A 526 -28.12 6.34 -7.00
N ASN A 527 -29.40 6.29 -7.36
CA ASN A 527 -29.90 6.17 -8.73
C ASN A 527 -30.76 7.39 -9.11
N LEU A 528 -31.26 7.41 -10.36
CA LEU A 528 -32.06 8.53 -10.90
C LEU A 528 -31.36 9.91 -10.86
N GLY A 529 -30.04 9.93 -10.72
CA GLY A 529 -29.25 11.16 -10.63
C GLY A 529 -29.28 11.83 -9.26
N ILE A 530 -29.58 11.11 -8.18
CA ILE A 530 -29.61 11.68 -6.82
C ILE A 530 -28.23 11.86 -6.17
N GLN A 531 -27.13 11.52 -6.88
CA GLN A 531 -25.76 11.38 -6.36
C GLN A 531 -25.56 10.04 -5.62
N THR A 532 -24.43 9.81 -4.93
CA THR A 532 -24.10 8.48 -4.36
C THR A 532 -24.86 8.13 -3.07
N LEU A 533 -25.36 9.10 -2.30
CA LEU A 533 -25.97 8.89 -0.97
C LEU A 533 -25.02 8.31 0.11
N THR A 534 -23.71 8.53 -0.08
CA THR A 534 -22.68 8.22 0.93
C THR A 534 -22.61 9.31 2.00
N ASP A 535 -21.86 9.08 3.08
CA ASP A 535 -21.54 10.12 4.05
C ASP A 535 -20.62 11.20 3.47
N ILE A 536 -21.18 12.36 3.13
CA ILE A 536 -20.43 13.50 2.58
C ILE A 536 -19.79 14.40 3.66
N LEU A 537 -19.98 14.07 4.94
CA LEU A 537 -19.47 14.86 6.07
C LEU A 537 -18.25 14.21 6.73
N TYR A 538 -17.93 12.97 6.37
CA TYR A 538 -16.84 12.21 6.98
C TYR A 538 -15.98 11.44 5.97
N THR A 539 -16.14 10.11 5.85
CA THR A 539 -15.19 9.26 5.10
C THR A 539 -15.55 9.07 3.63
N HIS A 540 -16.80 9.33 3.23
CA HIS A 540 -17.35 9.08 1.89
C HIS A 540 -17.50 7.59 1.52
N PHE A 541 -17.50 6.67 2.49
CA PHE A 541 -17.47 5.22 2.20
C PHE A 541 -18.81 4.48 2.23
N GLY A 542 -19.54 4.55 3.35
CA GLY A 542 -20.77 3.83 3.64
C GLY A 542 -22.03 4.70 3.51
N PRO A 543 -23.23 4.09 3.54
CA PRO A 543 -24.48 4.80 3.34
C PRO A 543 -24.75 5.79 4.47
N ASN A 544 -25.15 7.01 4.09
CA ASN A 544 -25.65 8.02 5.03
C ASN A 544 -26.49 9.04 4.23
N PRO A 545 -27.70 8.64 3.76
CA PRO A 545 -28.57 9.55 3.01
C PRO A 545 -28.94 10.80 3.80
N GLN A 546 -28.99 10.74 5.14
CA GLN A 546 -29.24 11.91 5.98
C GLN A 546 -28.16 12.99 5.82
N SER A 547 -26.91 12.60 5.57
CA SER A 547 -25.79 13.56 5.41
C SER A 547 -25.91 14.47 4.19
N GLN A 548 -26.80 14.13 3.24
CA GLN A 548 -26.96 14.92 2.01
C GLN A 548 -27.57 16.28 2.28
N ASP A 549 -28.49 16.37 3.25
CA ASP A 549 -29.26 17.57 3.58
C ASP A 549 -28.81 18.16 4.94
N ASN A 550 -29.39 19.30 5.33
CA ASN A 550 -29.06 20.09 6.53
C ASN A 550 -27.58 20.51 6.67
N ASN A 551 -26.94 20.86 5.55
CA ASN A 551 -25.53 21.25 5.51
C ASN A 551 -25.23 22.26 4.37
N GLY A 552 -24.01 22.83 4.34
CA GLY A 552 -23.62 23.86 3.36
C GLY A 552 -22.95 23.36 2.08
N TRP A 553 -22.82 22.05 1.85
CA TRP A 553 -22.01 21.48 0.77
C TRP A 553 -22.71 21.43 -0.59
N GLY A 554 -24.01 21.72 -0.65
CA GLY A 554 -24.77 21.83 -1.90
C GLY A 554 -25.00 20.51 -2.64
N GLN A 555 -24.82 19.38 -1.96
CA GLN A 555 -25.09 18.02 -2.46
C GLN A 555 -26.48 17.53 -1.99
N TRP A 556 -27.46 18.44 -1.96
CA TRP A 556 -28.76 18.20 -1.35
C TRP A 556 -29.65 17.27 -2.17
N THR A 557 -30.48 16.49 -1.47
CA THR A 557 -31.61 15.77 -2.07
C THR A 557 -32.92 16.52 -1.87
N ARG A 558 -32.97 17.44 -0.89
CA ARG A 558 -34.17 18.13 -0.43
C ARG A 558 -35.33 17.16 -0.17
N ALA A 559 -35.03 15.97 0.34
CA ALA A 559 -36.06 14.97 0.65
C ALA A 559 -36.92 15.44 1.83
N ASP A 560 -38.25 15.35 1.66
CA ASP A 560 -39.22 15.53 2.73
C ASP A 560 -40.24 14.38 2.74
N HIS A 561 -41.40 14.56 3.36
CA HIS A 561 -42.42 13.52 3.41
C HIS A 561 -43.04 13.23 2.02
N ASP A 562 -43.11 14.22 1.16
CA ASP A 562 -43.87 14.14 -0.09
C ASP A 562 -42.96 14.13 -1.33
N ASN A 563 -41.79 14.76 -1.27
CA ASN A 563 -40.96 15.07 -2.44
C ASN A 563 -39.46 14.77 -2.24
N ILE A 564 -38.77 14.68 -3.38
CA ILE A 564 -37.32 14.43 -3.46
C ILE A 564 -36.73 15.01 -4.75
N GLY A 565 -35.43 15.33 -4.72
CA GLY A 565 -34.66 15.81 -5.87
C GLY A 565 -34.39 17.32 -5.82
N MET A 566 -33.58 17.80 -6.75
CA MET A 566 -33.23 19.22 -6.87
C MET A 566 -33.94 19.83 -8.08
N ASP A 567 -34.74 20.89 -7.88
CA ASP A 567 -35.32 21.64 -8.99
C ASP A 567 -34.25 22.55 -9.61
N ARG A 568 -33.67 22.07 -10.71
CA ARG A 568 -32.65 22.77 -11.50
C ARG A 568 -33.21 23.35 -12.80
N THR A 569 -34.52 23.44 -12.93
CA THR A 569 -35.19 24.10 -14.05
C THR A 569 -34.93 25.61 -14.02
N VAL A 570 -35.04 26.26 -15.18
CA VAL A 570 -35.04 27.71 -15.34
C VAL A 570 -36.38 28.31 -14.92
N SER A 571 -37.48 27.64 -15.26
CA SER A 571 -38.83 28.17 -15.02
C SER A 571 -39.16 28.31 -13.54
N ASN A 572 -38.68 27.41 -12.67
CA ASN A 572 -39.01 27.39 -11.25
C ASN A 572 -37.81 27.19 -10.32
N GLY A 573 -36.77 26.50 -10.78
CA GLY A 573 -35.64 26.05 -9.97
C GLY A 573 -34.42 26.98 -9.92
N THR A 574 -33.25 26.38 -9.75
CA THR A 574 -31.95 27.07 -9.61
C THR A 574 -31.42 27.65 -10.92
N GLY A 575 -32.05 27.35 -12.06
CA GLY A 575 -31.62 27.78 -13.39
C GLY A 575 -30.48 26.99 -14.00
N PHE A 576 -29.96 25.95 -13.33
CA PHE A 576 -28.79 25.21 -13.80
C PHE A 576 -28.98 24.53 -15.16
N SER A 577 -30.16 23.99 -15.47
CA SER A 577 -30.47 23.45 -16.81
C SER A 577 -30.26 24.47 -17.93
N GLY A 578 -30.48 25.76 -17.67
CA GLY A 578 -30.25 26.87 -18.61
C GLY A 578 -28.78 27.18 -18.90
N THR A 579 -27.84 26.56 -18.18
CA THR A 579 -26.40 26.71 -18.43
C THR A 579 -25.92 25.86 -19.62
N TYR A 580 -26.71 24.87 -20.04
CA TYR A 580 -26.45 24.07 -21.24
C TYR A 580 -26.85 24.80 -22.52
N GLN A 581 -26.46 24.24 -23.67
CA GLN A 581 -26.90 24.73 -24.98
C GLN A 581 -28.41 24.55 -25.16
N PRO A 582 -29.10 25.40 -25.95
CA PRO A 582 -30.57 25.47 -25.96
C PRO A 582 -31.31 24.13 -26.14
N GLN A 583 -30.80 23.22 -26.98
CA GLN A 583 -31.42 21.89 -27.18
C GLN A 583 -31.33 21.01 -25.93
N ILE A 584 -30.16 21.00 -25.29
CA ILE A 584 -29.90 20.22 -24.08
C ILE A 584 -30.62 20.84 -22.87
N ALA A 585 -30.59 22.17 -22.77
CA ALA A 585 -31.35 22.91 -21.76
C ALA A 585 -32.85 22.58 -21.86
N ALA A 586 -33.44 22.60 -23.07
CA ALA A 586 -34.85 22.23 -23.26
C ALA A 586 -35.16 20.78 -22.88
N MET A 587 -34.24 19.85 -23.15
CA MET A 587 -34.38 18.44 -22.75
C MET A 587 -34.41 18.29 -21.23
N TYR A 588 -33.54 19.00 -20.51
CA TYR A 588 -33.45 18.93 -19.05
C TYR A 588 -34.51 19.76 -18.33
N GLU A 589 -34.97 20.87 -18.92
CA GLU A 589 -36.02 21.75 -18.41
C GLU A 589 -37.37 21.02 -18.27
N ASN A 590 -37.66 20.10 -19.20
CA ASN A 590 -38.95 19.43 -19.26
C ASN A 590 -38.86 18.01 -18.71
N ILE A 591 -39.61 17.78 -17.62
CA ILE A 591 -39.70 16.50 -16.92
C ILE A 591 -40.02 15.30 -17.84
N SER A 592 -40.81 15.52 -18.90
CA SER A 592 -41.17 14.45 -19.86
C SER A 592 -40.03 14.07 -20.80
N THR A 593 -39.06 14.96 -21.00
CA THR A 593 -37.91 14.73 -21.89
C THR A 593 -36.65 14.37 -21.11
N THR A 594 -36.49 14.80 -19.87
CA THR A 594 -35.35 14.42 -19.00
C THR A 594 -35.22 12.90 -18.88
N PRO A 595 -34.03 12.32 -19.12
CA PRO A 595 -33.79 10.89 -18.91
C PRO A 595 -34.04 10.46 -17.46
N ASP A 596 -34.58 9.26 -17.24
CA ASP A 596 -34.89 8.75 -15.88
C ASP A 596 -33.62 8.73 -15.00
N ASN A 597 -32.47 8.36 -15.55
CA ASN A 597 -31.19 8.31 -14.83
C ASN A 597 -30.62 9.67 -14.40
N LEU A 598 -31.25 10.79 -14.76
CA LEU A 598 -30.91 12.14 -14.31
C LEU A 598 -32.16 12.90 -13.82
N HIS A 599 -33.25 12.20 -13.52
CA HIS A 599 -34.52 12.81 -13.20
C HIS A 599 -34.44 13.66 -11.93
N LEU A 600 -33.91 13.10 -10.84
CA LEU A 600 -33.77 13.77 -9.54
C LEU A 600 -32.61 14.77 -9.52
N TRP A 601 -31.74 14.73 -10.54
CA TRP A 601 -30.74 15.77 -10.75
C TRP A 601 -31.39 17.09 -11.18
N PHE A 602 -32.40 17.03 -12.06
CA PHE A 602 -32.98 18.24 -12.66
C PHE A 602 -34.33 18.66 -12.07
N HIS A 603 -35.05 17.74 -11.42
CA HIS A 603 -36.39 17.99 -10.93
C HIS A 603 -36.53 17.64 -9.45
N HIS A 604 -37.25 18.49 -8.70
CA HIS A 604 -37.80 18.17 -7.38
C HIS A 604 -39.24 17.73 -7.58
N VAL A 605 -39.55 16.47 -7.27
CA VAL A 605 -40.80 15.81 -7.65
C VAL A 605 -41.40 15.04 -6.49
N PRO A 606 -42.73 14.80 -6.49
CA PRO A 606 -43.33 13.91 -5.51
C PRO A 606 -42.79 12.49 -5.71
N TYR A 607 -42.68 11.71 -4.63
CA TYR A 607 -42.27 10.30 -4.69
C TYR A 607 -43.12 9.44 -5.64
N THR A 608 -44.37 9.85 -5.86
CA THR A 608 -45.35 9.20 -6.75
C THR A 608 -45.21 9.59 -8.22
N GLN A 609 -44.28 10.49 -8.58
CA GLN A 609 -44.00 10.86 -9.96
C GLN A 609 -43.66 9.62 -10.78
N THR A 610 -44.40 9.39 -11.87
CA THR A 610 -44.17 8.25 -12.77
C THR A 610 -43.01 8.54 -13.71
N LEU A 611 -42.04 7.64 -13.73
CA LEU A 611 -40.88 7.63 -14.62
C LEU A 611 -41.25 7.07 -16.01
N LYS A 612 -40.36 7.20 -17.00
CA LYS A 612 -40.58 6.61 -18.33
C LYS A 612 -40.63 5.08 -18.28
N SER A 613 -39.99 4.47 -17.29
CA SER A 613 -40.12 3.05 -16.98
C SER A 613 -41.54 2.60 -16.57
N GLY A 614 -42.44 3.54 -16.24
CA GLY A 614 -43.79 3.27 -15.74
C GLY A 614 -43.89 3.08 -14.23
N LYS A 615 -42.76 3.01 -13.51
CA LYS A 615 -42.70 2.98 -12.04
C LYS A 615 -42.74 4.39 -11.47
N THR A 616 -43.23 4.55 -10.26
CA THR A 616 -43.02 5.79 -9.49
C THR A 616 -41.55 5.92 -9.07
N VAL A 617 -41.08 7.13 -8.77
CA VAL A 617 -39.74 7.38 -8.21
C VAL A 617 -39.44 6.46 -7.02
N ILE A 618 -40.32 6.41 -6.02
CA ILE A 618 -40.06 5.61 -4.81
C ILE A 618 -40.05 4.09 -5.06
N GLN A 619 -40.98 3.59 -5.88
CA GLN A 619 -40.96 2.17 -6.26
C GLN A 619 -39.72 1.81 -7.09
N HIS A 620 -39.24 2.72 -7.94
CA HIS A 620 -37.96 2.53 -8.63
C HIS A 620 -36.80 2.45 -7.63
N PHE A 621 -36.76 3.35 -6.64
CA PHE A 621 -35.78 3.29 -5.56
C PHE A 621 -35.77 1.91 -4.91
N TYR A 622 -36.90 1.41 -4.42
CA TYR A 622 -36.95 0.07 -3.83
C TYR A 622 -36.41 -1.00 -4.77
N ASP A 623 -36.95 -1.07 -6.00
CA ASP A 623 -36.58 -2.10 -6.95
C ASP A 623 -35.10 -2.07 -7.33
N ALA A 624 -34.54 -0.89 -7.57
CA ALA A 624 -33.14 -0.72 -7.94
C ALA A 624 -32.22 -1.16 -6.79
N HIS A 625 -32.46 -0.73 -5.55
CA HIS A 625 -31.59 -1.08 -4.42
C HIS A 625 -31.58 -2.60 -4.15
N TYR A 626 -32.73 -3.28 -4.27
CA TYR A 626 -32.77 -4.74 -4.19
C TYR A 626 -32.02 -5.40 -5.35
N ALA A 627 -32.25 -4.95 -6.60
CA ALA A 627 -31.61 -5.53 -7.78
C ALA A 627 -30.08 -5.33 -7.81
N GLY A 628 -29.60 -4.16 -7.36
CA GLY A 628 -28.18 -3.86 -7.22
C GLY A 628 -27.51 -4.78 -6.21
N ALA A 629 -28.09 -4.89 -5.01
CA ALA A 629 -27.55 -5.75 -3.95
C ALA A 629 -27.57 -7.24 -4.35
N GLU A 630 -28.60 -7.68 -5.07
CA GLU A 630 -28.68 -9.04 -5.65
C GLU A 630 -27.57 -9.29 -6.66
N THR A 631 -27.33 -8.34 -7.58
CA THR A 631 -26.24 -8.43 -8.57
C THR A 631 -24.88 -8.55 -7.87
N ALA A 632 -24.63 -7.75 -6.83
CA ALA A 632 -23.40 -7.80 -6.05
C ALA A 632 -23.16 -9.16 -5.37
N GLN A 633 -24.22 -9.89 -4.97
CA GLN A 633 -24.08 -11.25 -4.42
C GLN A 633 -23.46 -12.22 -5.43
N THR A 634 -23.69 -11.99 -6.73
CA THR A 634 -23.24 -12.94 -7.78
C THR A 634 -21.73 -12.90 -7.99
N PHE A 635 -21.07 -11.79 -7.68
CA PHE A 635 -19.64 -11.59 -7.97
C PHE A 635 -18.74 -12.56 -7.21
N ALA A 636 -19.01 -12.79 -5.92
CA ALA A 636 -18.22 -13.72 -5.12
C ALA A 636 -18.33 -15.16 -5.67
N ALA A 637 -19.54 -15.62 -6.00
CA ALA A 637 -19.75 -16.96 -6.55
C ALA A 637 -19.11 -17.14 -7.93
N ARG A 638 -19.21 -16.13 -8.81
CA ARG A 638 -18.53 -16.13 -10.11
C ARG A 638 -17.01 -16.18 -9.96
N TRP A 639 -16.44 -15.38 -9.06
CA TRP A 639 -15.01 -15.43 -8.78
C TRP A 639 -14.60 -16.79 -8.23
N GLN A 640 -15.36 -17.38 -7.29
CA GLN A 640 -15.10 -18.71 -6.75
C GLN A 640 -15.05 -19.80 -7.84
N SER A 641 -15.84 -19.66 -8.92
CA SER A 641 -15.80 -20.60 -10.06
C SER A 641 -14.45 -20.62 -10.80
N LEU A 642 -13.59 -19.61 -10.59
CA LEU A 642 -12.25 -19.50 -11.17
C LEU A 642 -11.15 -20.11 -10.29
N GLN A 643 -11.50 -20.75 -9.17
CA GLN A 643 -10.53 -21.36 -8.26
C GLN A 643 -9.63 -22.36 -9.01
N GLY A 644 -8.32 -22.26 -8.80
CA GLY A 644 -7.32 -23.10 -9.47
C GLY A 644 -6.96 -22.64 -10.89
N LYS A 645 -7.62 -21.60 -11.43
CA LYS A 645 -7.20 -20.92 -12.68
C LYS A 645 -6.46 -19.61 -12.43
N ILE A 646 -6.59 -19.06 -11.23
CA ILE A 646 -5.87 -17.88 -10.73
C ILE A 646 -5.00 -18.37 -9.56
N ASP A 647 -3.82 -17.77 -9.36
CA ASP A 647 -2.97 -18.11 -8.23
C ASP A 647 -3.64 -17.78 -6.89
N ASP A 648 -3.29 -18.56 -5.86
CA ASP A 648 -3.98 -18.54 -4.58
C ASP A 648 -3.94 -17.18 -3.89
N GLN A 649 -2.87 -16.41 -4.03
CA GLN A 649 -2.76 -15.11 -3.35
C GLN A 649 -3.78 -14.13 -3.90
N ARG A 650 -3.74 -13.83 -5.21
CA ARG A 650 -4.69 -12.90 -5.83
C ARG A 650 -6.12 -13.40 -5.75
N PHE A 651 -6.32 -14.72 -5.90
CA PHE A 651 -7.63 -15.34 -5.76
C PHE A 651 -8.25 -15.07 -4.39
N ASN A 652 -7.51 -15.34 -3.30
CA ASN A 652 -8.04 -15.21 -1.94
C ASN A 652 -8.24 -13.74 -1.53
N GLU A 653 -7.29 -12.86 -1.87
CA GLU A 653 -7.38 -11.42 -1.57
C GLU A 653 -8.59 -10.78 -2.26
N GLN A 654 -8.83 -11.12 -3.54
CA GLN A 654 -9.97 -10.58 -4.27
C GLN A 654 -11.29 -11.23 -3.86
N LEU A 655 -11.30 -12.54 -3.54
CA LEU A 655 -12.50 -13.21 -3.03
C LEU A 655 -12.99 -12.55 -1.74
N TYR A 656 -12.09 -12.22 -0.81
CA TYR A 656 -12.43 -11.51 0.42
C TYR A 656 -13.16 -10.19 0.14
N ARG A 657 -12.66 -9.38 -0.82
CA ARG A 657 -13.31 -8.11 -1.22
C ARG A 657 -14.68 -8.30 -1.81
N LEU A 658 -14.86 -9.30 -2.67
CA LEU A 658 -16.15 -9.56 -3.30
C LEU A 658 -17.18 -10.08 -2.28
N GLN A 659 -16.77 -10.90 -1.33
CA GLN A 659 -17.62 -11.33 -0.21
C GLN A 659 -17.98 -10.15 0.71
N TYR A 660 -17.01 -9.28 0.99
CA TYR A 660 -17.25 -8.04 1.71
C TYR A 660 -18.28 -7.17 0.98
N GLN A 661 -18.09 -6.92 -0.33
CA GLN A 661 -18.99 -6.10 -1.14
C GLN A 661 -20.40 -6.70 -1.18
N ALA A 662 -20.52 -8.02 -1.30
CA ALA A 662 -21.81 -8.70 -1.22
C ALA A 662 -22.52 -8.37 0.11
N GLY A 663 -21.83 -8.50 1.25
CA GLY A 663 -22.39 -8.11 2.55
C GLY A 663 -22.73 -6.61 2.65
N HIS A 664 -21.80 -5.74 2.27
CA HIS A 664 -21.95 -4.29 2.39
C HIS A 664 -23.00 -3.71 1.43
N SER A 665 -23.23 -4.31 0.27
CA SER A 665 -24.32 -3.92 -0.65
C SER A 665 -25.71 -4.07 -0.01
N ILE A 666 -25.88 -5.03 0.91
CA ILE A 666 -27.11 -5.21 1.68
C ILE A 666 -27.24 -4.13 2.76
N VAL A 667 -26.14 -3.73 3.40
CA VAL A 667 -26.10 -2.61 4.34
C VAL A 667 -26.53 -1.32 3.64
N TRP A 668 -25.96 -1.05 2.46
CA TRP A 668 -26.34 0.06 1.60
C TRP A 668 -27.81 0.05 1.21
N ARG A 669 -28.29 -1.09 0.69
CA ARG A 669 -29.70 -1.27 0.33
C ARG A 669 -30.62 -0.99 1.51
N ASP A 670 -30.41 -1.66 2.64
CA ASP A 670 -31.31 -1.58 3.80
C ASP A 670 -31.34 -0.15 4.34
N ALA A 671 -30.18 0.51 4.50
CA ALA A 671 -30.12 1.87 5.00
C ALA A 671 -30.89 2.88 4.13
N ILE A 672 -30.73 2.80 2.81
CA ILE A 672 -31.37 3.76 1.92
C ILE A 672 -32.86 3.47 1.74
N VAL A 673 -33.23 2.19 1.59
CA VAL A 673 -34.63 1.76 1.49
C VAL A 673 -35.38 2.15 2.76
N ASP A 674 -34.83 1.84 3.94
CA ASP A 674 -35.49 2.14 5.22
C ASP A 674 -35.56 3.65 5.48
N PHE A 675 -34.53 4.42 5.13
CA PHE A 675 -34.57 5.89 5.23
C PHE A 675 -35.70 6.50 4.40
N TYR A 676 -35.77 6.17 3.11
CA TYR A 676 -36.80 6.75 2.23
C TYR A 676 -38.20 6.17 2.45
N HIS A 677 -38.30 4.91 2.90
CA HIS A 677 -39.58 4.34 3.34
C HIS A 677 -40.10 5.05 4.58
N ASN A 678 -39.22 5.33 5.56
CA ASN A 678 -39.59 6.02 6.79
C ASN A 678 -39.99 7.48 6.54
N ILE A 679 -39.26 8.22 5.69
CA ILE A 679 -39.59 9.63 5.41
C ILE A 679 -40.86 9.76 4.55
N SER A 680 -41.01 8.94 3.51
CA SER A 680 -42.13 9.05 2.56
C SER A 680 -43.43 8.42 3.07
N GLY A 681 -43.35 7.40 3.93
CA GLY A 681 -44.50 6.62 4.38
C GLY A 681 -45.18 5.80 3.27
N ILE A 682 -44.55 5.65 2.10
CA ILE A 682 -45.11 4.91 0.95
C ILE A 682 -44.62 3.46 0.98
N ALA A 683 -45.55 2.53 1.08
CA ALA A 683 -45.26 1.10 1.07
C ALA A 683 -44.61 0.64 -0.25
N ASP A 684 -43.68 -0.31 -0.15
CA ASP A 684 -43.15 -1.05 -1.31
C ASP A 684 -44.23 -1.99 -1.88
N ASP A 685 -44.46 -1.95 -3.19
CA ASP A 685 -45.45 -2.79 -3.89
C ASP A 685 -45.22 -4.30 -3.65
N TYR A 686 -43.97 -4.69 -3.43
CA TYR A 686 -43.59 -6.08 -3.14
C TYR A 686 -43.49 -6.38 -1.64
N ASN A 687 -43.79 -5.41 -0.78
CA ASN A 687 -43.77 -5.52 0.67
C ASN A 687 -42.43 -6.07 1.20
N ARG A 688 -41.30 -5.55 0.69
CA ARG A 688 -39.94 -5.91 1.14
C ARG A 688 -39.35 -4.85 2.09
N ALA A 689 -39.56 -3.56 1.81
CA ALA A 689 -39.11 -2.46 2.66
C ALA A 689 -39.71 -2.56 4.07
N GLY A 690 -38.88 -2.49 5.11
CA GLY A 690 -39.31 -2.67 6.50
C GLY A 690 -39.91 -4.04 6.86
N ASN A 691 -39.96 -5.01 5.94
CA ASN A 691 -40.57 -6.31 6.17
C ASN A 691 -39.56 -7.46 6.02
N HIS A 692 -39.07 -7.93 7.15
CA HIS A 692 -38.05 -8.97 7.23
C HIS A 692 -38.55 -10.15 8.09
N PRO A 693 -39.40 -11.05 7.55
CA PRO A 693 -40.10 -12.07 8.34
C PRO A 693 -39.18 -13.10 9.02
N TRP A 694 -37.92 -13.17 8.60
CA TRP A 694 -36.90 -14.07 9.12
C TRP A 694 -35.79 -13.34 9.91
N ARG A 695 -35.94 -12.03 10.15
CA ARG A 695 -34.98 -11.25 10.92
C ARG A 695 -35.22 -11.45 12.42
N ILE A 696 -34.12 -11.53 13.15
CA ILE A 696 -34.09 -11.48 14.60
C ILE A 696 -33.37 -10.18 14.94
N GLU A 697 -34.02 -9.32 15.73
CA GLU A 697 -33.40 -8.08 16.20
C GLU A 697 -32.52 -8.38 17.42
N ALA A 698 -31.30 -7.85 17.41
CA ALA A 698 -30.31 -8.18 18.43
C ALA A 698 -30.74 -7.68 19.82
N GLU A 699 -31.43 -6.55 19.88
CA GLU A 699 -31.97 -5.95 21.11
C GLU A 699 -33.13 -6.74 21.74
N ASP A 700 -33.80 -7.60 20.97
CA ASP A 700 -34.89 -8.47 21.42
C ASP A 700 -34.38 -9.84 21.93
N MET A 701 -33.07 -10.11 21.78
CA MET A 701 -32.42 -11.34 22.27
C MET A 701 -32.09 -11.24 23.77
N ASP A 702 -31.81 -12.40 24.39
CA ASP A 702 -31.27 -12.45 25.75
C ASP A 702 -29.83 -11.93 25.75
N LEU A 703 -29.62 -10.75 26.34
CA LEU A 703 -28.33 -10.05 26.38
C LEU A 703 -27.53 -10.40 27.64
N ASN A 704 -26.33 -10.97 27.46
CA ASN A 704 -25.35 -11.18 28.53
C ASN A 704 -24.07 -10.39 28.23
N GLY A 705 -23.67 -9.49 29.13
CA GLY A 705 -22.51 -8.62 28.92
C GLY A 705 -22.70 -7.56 27.84
N TYR A 706 -23.90 -7.47 27.24
CA TYR A 706 -24.31 -6.51 26.23
C TYR A 706 -25.32 -5.50 26.78
N LYS A 707 -25.37 -4.32 26.18
CA LYS A 707 -26.41 -3.30 26.39
C LYS A 707 -26.88 -2.77 25.04
N ILE A 708 -28.14 -2.35 24.99
CA ILE A 708 -28.72 -1.71 23.81
C ILE A 708 -28.08 -0.33 23.60
N TYR A 709 -27.82 0.01 22.35
CA TYR A 709 -27.26 1.27 21.89
C TYR A 709 -28.13 1.81 20.74
N THR A 710 -28.49 3.08 20.80
CA THR A 710 -29.18 3.77 19.71
C THR A 710 -28.15 4.24 18.69
N VAL A 711 -28.20 3.71 17.48
CA VAL A 711 -27.22 3.97 16.43
C VAL A 711 -27.51 5.33 15.78
N ASN A 712 -26.46 6.04 15.39
CA ASN A 712 -26.54 7.30 14.66
C ASN A 712 -25.41 7.37 13.61
N PRO A 713 -25.71 7.44 12.30
CA PRO A 713 -27.04 7.58 11.69
C PRO A 713 -27.94 6.36 11.93
N PHE A 714 -29.24 6.58 12.13
CA PHE A 714 -30.14 5.52 12.62
C PHE A 714 -30.39 4.43 11.57
N GLU A 715 -30.36 4.81 10.30
CA GLU A 715 -30.67 3.97 9.15
C GLU A 715 -29.61 2.87 8.92
N THR A 716 -28.44 2.96 9.55
CA THR A 716 -27.40 1.93 9.41
C THR A 716 -27.63 0.73 10.32
N ALA A 717 -28.68 0.75 11.13
CA ALA A 717 -29.08 -0.33 12.02
C ALA A 717 -30.57 -0.67 11.84
N SER A 718 -30.90 -1.97 11.83
CA SER A 718 -32.29 -2.39 11.89
C SER A 718 -32.93 -1.88 13.19
N ASN A 719 -34.17 -1.39 13.09
CA ASN A 719 -34.92 -0.82 14.22
C ASN A 719 -34.15 0.28 15.00
N HIS A 720 -33.15 0.91 14.36
CA HIS A 720 -32.30 1.99 14.90
C HIS A 720 -31.43 1.58 16.10
N HIS A 721 -31.32 0.28 16.38
CA HIS A 721 -30.64 -0.23 17.56
C HIS A 721 -29.54 -1.22 17.22
N ALA A 722 -28.52 -1.23 18.07
CA ALA A 722 -27.48 -2.25 18.09
C ALA A 722 -27.24 -2.67 19.54
N VAL A 723 -26.51 -3.76 19.71
CA VAL A 723 -26.03 -4.18 21.03
C VAL A 723 -24.52 -4.00 21.09
N ILE A 724 -24.04 -3.34 22.15
CA ILE A 724 -22.61 -3.14 22.41
C ILE A 724 -22.21 -3.75 23.74
N THR A 725 -20.95 -4.17 23.85
CA THR A 725 -20.45 -4.73 25.11
C THR A 725 -20.53 -3.68 26.24
N SER A 726 -20.90 -4.12 27.44
CA SER A 726 -21.04 -3.25 28.61
C SER A 726 -19.69 -2.80 29.18
N SER A 727 -18.62 -3.56 28.90
CA SER A 727 -17.24 -3.21 29.25
C SER A 727 -16.25 -3.84 28.27
N ASN A 728 -15.06 -3.23 28.13
CA ASN A 728 -13.98 -3.71 27.27
C ASN A 728 -13.33 -5.03 27.76
N SER A 729 -13.73 -5.55 28.92
CA SER A 729 -13.17 -6.76 29.56
C SER A 729 -14.11 -7.96 29.59
N THR A 730 -15.31 -7.85 29.02
CA THR A 730 -16.34 -8.89 29.06
C THR A 730 -16.45 -9.62 27.73
N VAL A 731 -16.44 -10.96 27.79
CA VAL A 731 -17.12 -11.78 26.78
C VAL A 731 -18.59 -11.42 26.87
N GLY A 732 -19.19 -11.02 25.75
CA GLY A 732 -20.63 -10.83 25.65
C GLY A 732 -21.24 -11.98 24.85
N SER A 733 -22.44 -12.41 25.21
CA SER A 733 -23.24 -13.29 24.37
C SER A 733 -24.65 -12.75 24.23
N ILE A 734 -25.22 -12.97 23.05
CA ILE A 734 -26.64 -12.75 22.77
C ILE A 734 -27.24 -14.08 22.33
N SER A 735 -28.45 -14.38 22.79
CA SER A 735 -29.08 -15.65 22.46
C SER A 735 -30.61 -15.59 22.36
N THR A 736 -31.20 -16.51 21.60
CA THR A 736 -32.65 -16.66 21.50
C THR A 736 -33.04 -18.07 21.05
N THR A 737 -34.30 -18.43 21.19
CA THR A 737 -34.87 -19.68 20.63
C THR A 737 -35.47 -19.41 19.27
N LEU A 738 -35.07 -20.19 18.27
CA LEU A 738 -35.55 -20.07 16.89
C LEU A 738 -36.97 -20.64 16.77
N SER A 739 -37.93 -19.78 16.44
CA SER A 739 -39.32 -20.18 16.15
C SER A 739 -39.57 -20.42 14.65
N PHE A 740 -38.51 -20.58 13.85
CA PHE A 740 -38.62 -20.77 12.41
C PHE A 740 -38.85 -22.25 12.05
N PRO A 741 -39.56 -22.55 10.95
CA PRO A 741 -39.76 -23.93 10.50
C PRO A 741 -38.44 -24.66 10.28
N SER A 742 -38.42 -25.96 10.60
CA SER A 742 -37.22 -26.77 10.38
C SER A 742 -36.84 -26.84 8.90
N GLY A 743 -35.58 -26.61 8.55
CA GLY A 743 -35.11 -26.56 7.17
C GLY A 743 -33.65 -26.14 7.04
N LYS A 744 -33.20 -25.92 5.79
CA LYS A 744 -31.88 -25.35 5.49
C LYS A 744 -31.98 -23.86 5.19
N TYR A 745 -31.12 -23.08 5.83
CA TYR A 745 -31.13 -21.62 5.74
C TYR A 745 -29.73 -21.07 5.48
N ASN A 746 -29.69 -19.93 4.80
CA ASN A 746 -28.52 -19.05 4.82
C ASN A 746 -28.68 -18.08 6.00
N ILE A 747 -27.75 -18.09 6.94
CA ILE A 747 -27.79 -17.22 8.12
C ILE A 747 -26.88 -16.03 7.88
N GLY A 748 -27.47 -14.83 7.75
CA GLY A 748 -26.74 -13.57 7.68
C GLY A 748 -26.61 -12.93 9.06
N VAL A 749 -25.40 -12.55 9.45
CA VAL A 749 -25.12 -11.83 10.70
C VAL A 749 -24.65 -10.42 10.36
N ASN A 750 -25.40 -9.42 10.82
CA ASN A 750 -25.00 -8.02 10.77
C ASN A 750 -24.19 -7.68 12.02
N PHE A 751 -23.06 -7.00 11.86
CA PHE A 751 -22.21 -6.56 12.97
C PHE A 751 -21.46 -5.28 12.60
N TYR A 752 -20.83 -4.63 13.58
CA TYR A 752 -20.00 -3.45 13.35
C TYR A 752 -18.53 -3.81 13.56
N ASP A 753 -17.71 -3.54 12.56
CA ASP A 753 -16.26 -3.69 12.57
C ASP A 753 -15.58 -2.33 12.70
N LEU A 754 -15.38 -1.91 13.95
CA LEU A 754 -14.84 -0.60 14.29
C LEU A 754 -13.32 -0.61 14.16
N TYR A 755 -12.76 0.44 13.57
CA TYR A 755 -11.32 0.61 13.54
C TYR A 755 -10.71 0.74 14.95
N GLY A 756 -9.49 0.22 15.12
CA GLY A 756 -8.71 0.37 16.36
C GLY A 756 -8.89 -0.77 17.37
N GLY A 757 -9.63 -1.84 17.04
CA GLY A 757 -9.73 -3.04 17.86
C GLY A 757 -10.26 -4.25 17.10
N LYS A 758 -9.84 -5.46 17.49
CA LYS A 758 -10.28 -6.71 16.86
C LYS A 758 -11.15 -7.53 17.80
N SER A 759 -12.39 -7.78 17.36
CA SER A 759 -13.35 -8.64 18.06
C SER A 759 -13.39 -10.01 17.41
N ARG A 760 -13.52 -11.07 18.22
CA ARG A 760 -13.77 -12.43 17.74
C ARG A 760 -15.22 -12.78 17.99
N PHE A 761 -15.88 -13.29 16.96
CA PHE A 761 -17.27 -13.69 17.01
C PHE A 761 -17.40 -15.19 16.70
N GLU A 762 -18.33 -15.84 17.39
CA GLU A 762 -18.75 -17.22 17.13
C GLU A 762 -20.27 -17.26 17.09
N ILE A 763 -20.83 -17.94 16.09
CA ILE A 763 -22.27 -18.22 15.98
C ILE A 763 -22.52 -19.72 16.16
N ARG A 764 -23.51 -20.05 17.00
CA ARG A 764 -23.95 -21.42 17.28
C ARG A 764 -25.45 -21.56 17.06
N VAL A 765 -25.86 -22.68 16.48
CA VAL A 765 -27.28 -23.07 16.34
C VAL A 765 -27.45 -24.46 16.94
N GLY A 766 -28.32 -24.59 17.92
CA GLY A 766 -28.43 -25.77 18.77
C GLY A 766 -27.11 -26.04 19.51
N ASN A 767 -26.52 -27.22 19.30
CA ASN A 767 -25.22 -27.60 19.87
C ASN A 767 -24.06 -27.53 18.85
N MET A 768 -24.27 -26.88 17.70
CA MET A 768 -23.30 -26.84 16.60
C MET A 768 -22.79 -25.42 16.37
N THR A 769 -21.47 -25.26 16.28
CA THR A 769 -20.84 -24.02 15.80
C THR A 769 -21.06 -23.91 14.29
N VAL A 770 -21.75 -22.85 13.87
CA VAL A 770 -22.06 -22.54 12.47
C VAL A 770 -20.88 -21.84 11.81
N GLY A 771 -20.19 -20.96 12.55
CA GLY A 771 -19.05 -20.22 12.02
C GLY A 771 -18.37 -19.34 13.06
N MET A 772 -17.15 -18.92 12.73
CA MET A 772 -16.34 -17.99 13.52
C MET A 772 -15.74 -16.94 12.59
N TRP A 773 -15.69 -15.69 13.02
CA TRP A 773 -15.07 -14.61 12.26
C TRP A 773 -14.44 -13.55 13.17
N LYS A 774 -13.71 -12.62 12.56
CA LYS A 774 -13.07 -11.50 13.23
C LYS A 774 -13.56 -10.19 12.62
N GLY A 775 -13.64 -9.16 13.45
CA GLY A 775 -13.59 -7.78 12.97
C GLY A 775 -12.12 -7.41 12.79
N ASP A 776 -11.61 -7.54 11.57
CA ASP A 776 -10.22 -7.28 11.19
C ASP A 776 -10.11 -6.72 9.76
N SER A 777 -11.16 -6.03 9.28
CA SER A 777 -11.20 -5.48 7.92
C SER A 777 -10.00 -4.57 7.61
N GLU A 778 -9.44 -3.90 8.60
CA GLU A 778 -8.27 -3.02 8.45
C GLU A 778 -7.00 -3.76 8.00
N ASP A 779 -6.91 -5.07 8.25
CA ASP A 779 -5.79 -5.89 7.78
C ASP A 779 -5.86 -6.16 6.28
N TYR A 780 -7.05 -6.07 5.71
CA TYR A 780 -7.32 -6.50 4.34
C TYR A 780 -7.69 -5.35 3.42
N LEU A 781 -8.45 -4.34 3.85
CA LEU A 781 -9.09 -3.35 2.96
C LEU A 781 -8.20 -2.16 2.53
N GLY A 782 -6.95 -2.08 3.00
CA GLY A 782 -5.96 -1.09 2.50
C GLY A 782 -6.21 0.36 2.93
N HIS A 783 -7.28 0.63 3.68
CA HIS A 783 -7.61 1.91 4.28
C HIS A 783 -8.18 1.73 5.70
N THR A 784 -8.29 2.83 6.45
CA THR A 784 -8.69 2.85 7.85
C THR A 784 -10.17 3.27 7.97
N PRO A 785 -11.12 2.33 8.18
CA PRO A 785 -12.55 2.66 8.28
C PRO A 785 -12.91 3.34 9.63
N SER A 786 -14.20 3.60 9.85
CA SER A 786 -14.71 4.39 10.98
C SER A 786 -14.52 3.73 12.35
N ILE A 787 -14.39 4.57 13.38
CA ILE A 787 -14.42 4.19 14.80
C ILE A 787 -15.84 4.27 15.41
N TYR A 788 -16.83 4.69 14.62
CA TYR A 788 -18.22 4.84 15.05
C TYR A 788 -19.09 3.68 14.53
N LEU A 789 -20.21 3.41 15.20
CA LEU A 789 -21.24 2.48 14.71
C LEU A 789 -22.05 3.21 13.63
N ASP A 790 -21.64 3.07 12.38
CA ASP A 790 -22.19 3.78 11.23
C ASP A 790 -22.09 2.89 9.98
N GLY A 791 -22.51 3.43 8.84
CA GLY A 791 -22.47 2.72 7.56
C GLY A 791 -21.05 2.32 7.12
N HIS A 792 -20.01 2.99 7.64
CA HIS A 792 -18.62 2.72 7.27
C HIS A 792 -18.06 1.50 7.99
N SER A 793 -18.53 1.24 9.21
CA SER A 793 -18.14 0.08 10.04
C SER A 793 -19.16 -1.05 10.01
N ALA A 794 -20.39 -0.82 9.55
CA ALA A 794 -21.41 -1.85 9.39
C ALA A 794 -20.97 -2.94 8.40
N ARG A 795 -21.15 -4.21 8.80
CA ARG A 795 -20.77 -5.41 8.06
C ARG A 795 -21.88 -6.42 8.06
N ARG A 796 -21.86 -7.29 7.07
CA ARG A 796 -22.69 -8.48 7.00
C ARG A 796 -21.87 -9.67 6.54
N ILE A 797 -21.90 -10.75 7.31
CA ILE A 797 -21.35 -12.06 6.92
C ILE A 797 -22.49 -13.04 6.74
N THR A 798 -22.38 -13.99 5.80
CA THR A 798 -23.41 -14.99 5.53
C THR A 798 -22.84 -16.40 5.58
N PHE A 799 -23.48 -17.28 6.33
CA PHE A 799 -23.17 -18.71 6.41
C PHE A 799 -24.24 -19.49 5.65
N GLY A 800 -23.83 -20.27 4.65
CA GLY A 800 -24.74 -21.01 3.79
C GLY A 800 -25.13 -22.40 4.31
N ASP A 801 -26.27 -22.91 3.87
CA ASP A 801 -26.72 -24.31 4.04
C ASP A 801 -26.77 -24.81 5.50
N VAL A 802 -27.13 -23.94 6.45
CA VAL A 802 -27.22 -24.27 7.87
C VAL A 802 -28.52 -25.01 8.17
N ASP A 803 -28.44 -26.19 8.78
CA ASP A 803 -29.59 -26.95 9.27
C ASP A 803 -30.16 -26.29 10.53
N VAL A 804 -31.40 -25.79 10.45
CA VAL A 804 -32.14 -25.19 11.58
C VAL A 804 -33.34 -26.08 11.89
N ARG A 805 -33.55 -26.37 13.18
CA ARG A 805 -34.77 -27.00 13.68
C ARG A 805 -35.58 -26.00 14.48
N GLU A 806 -36.89 -26.12 14.39
CA GLU A 806 -37.80 -25.33 15.22
C GLU A 806 -37.52 -25.64 16.70
N GLY A 807 -37.26 -24.60 17.49
CA GLY A 807 -36.84 -24.69 18.89
C GLY A 807 -35.33 -24.77 19.12
N ASP A 808 -34.50 -24.74 18.07
CA ASP A 808 -33.04 -24.65 18.25
C ASP A 808 -32.63 -23.34 18.94
N PHE A 809 -31.56 -23.42 19.72
CA PHE A 809 -31.00 -22.26 20.42
C PHE A 809 -29.96 -21.56 19.53
N LEU A 810 -30.17 -20.30 19.20
CA LEU A 810 -29.19 -19.45 18.50
C LEU A 810 -28.40 -18.67 19.55
N GLU A 811 -27.07 -18.77 19.51
CA GLU A 811 -26.16 -17.99 20.35
C GLU A 811 -25.09 -17.33 19.48
N ILE A 812 -24.85 -16.04 19.70
CA ILE A 812 -23.69 -15.32 19.15
C ILE A 812 -22.84 -14.84 20.33
N VAL A 813 -21.60 -15.31 20.38
CA VAL A 813 -20.62 -14.93 21.40
C VAL A 813 -19.61 -13.98 20.77
N ALA A 814 -19.39 -12.82 21.39
CA ALA A 814 -18.30 -11.95 21.03
C ALA A 814 -17.32 -11.82 22.20
N SER A 815 -16.04 -11.92 21.89
CA SER A 815 -14.96 -11.69 22.84
C SER A 815 -14.04 -10.61 22.32
N SER A 816 -13.63 -9.71 23.23
CA SER A 816 -12.46 -8.90 22.96
C SER A 816 -11.25 -9.84 22.91
N SER A 817 -10.26 -9.54 22.07
CA SER A 817 -8.97 -10.24 22.10
C SER A 817 -8.28 -10.20 23.48
N ARG A 818 -8.77 -9.38 24.43
CA ARG A 818 -8.28 -9.26 25.82
C ARG A 818 -9.09 -10.04 26.87
N SER A 819 -10.26 -10.58 26.54
CA SER A 819 -11.16 -11.24 27.50
C SER A 819 -11.45 -12.68 27.10
N THR A 820 -10.56 -13.60 27.43
CA THR A 820 -10.87 -15.04 27.39
C THR A 820 -10.32 -15.70 28.66
N HIS A 821 -11.17 -15.78 29.69
CA HIS A 821 -11.13 -16.85 30.68
C HIS A 821 -12.53 -17.51 30.66
N LEU A 822 -12.56 -18.86 30.55
CA LEU A 822 -13.70 -19.80 30.40
C LEU A 822 -14.11 -20.09 28.93
N SER A 823 -13.42 -21.02 28.22
CA SER A 823 -13.58 -22.50 28.20
C SER A 823 -14.85 -22.94 27.45
N SER A 824 -14.86 -23.59 26.28
CA SER A 824 -13.89 -24.23 25.36
C SER A 824 -14.75 -24.68 24.15
N THR A 825 -14.45 -24.52 22.86
CA THR A 825 -13.32 -25.06 22.09
C THR A 825 -13.28 -24.47 20.67
N MET A 826 -12.37 -23.53 20.39
CA MET A 826 -11.41 -23.52 19.26
C MET A 826 -10.44 -22.36 19.56
N THR A 827 -9.27 -22.76 20.03
CA THR A 827 -8.49 -22.11 21.09
C THR A 827 -7.53 -21.06 20.54
N ALA A 828 -7.57 -19.83 21.07
CA ALA A 828 -6.35 -19.06 21.29
C ALA A 828 -5.38 -19.98 22.02
N ASP A 829 -4.12 -20.03 21.59
CA ASP A 829 -3.17 -20.99 22.13
C ASP A 829 -3.05 -20.79 23.66
N PRO A 830 -3.43 -21.78 24.49
CA PRO A 830 -3.33 -21.69 25.96
C PRO A 830 -1.92 -21.30 26.44
N TYR A 831 -0.92 -21.53 25.58
CA TYR A 831 0.45 -21.13 25.81
C TYR A 831 0.64 -19.62 25.92
N CYS A 832 -0.02 -18.82 25.07
CA CYS A 832 0.13 -17.36 25.07
C CYS A 832 -0.51 -16.71 26.32
N GLU A 833 -1.54 -17.32 26.87
CA GLU A 833 -2.23 -16.87 28.08
C GLU A 833 -1.32 -16.94 29.32
N HIS A 834 -0.50 -18.00 29.43
CA HIS A 834 0.51 -18.13 30.50
C HIS A 834 1.58 -17.02 30.44
N LEU A 835 1.93 -16.56 29.23
CA LEU A 835 2.93 -15.51 29.00
C LEU A 835 2.38 -14.10 29.27
N ALA A 836 1.06 -13.92 29.24
CA ALA A 836 0.40 -12.63 29.48
C ALA A 836 0.52 -12.14 30.93
N SER A 837 0.72 -13.05 31.89
CA SER A 837 0.90 -12.74 33.32
C SER A 837 2.27 -13.23 33.83
N PRO A 838 3.38 -12.55 33.48
CA PRO A 838 4.72 -13.00 33.85
C PRO A 838 4.91 -12.97 35.37
N ASN A 839 5.52 -14.03 35.92
CA ASN A 839 5.84 -14.09 37.34
C ASN A 839 6.82 -12.96 37.71
N PRO A 840 6.45 -12.02 38.60
CA PRO A 840 7.28 -10.86 38.95
C PRO A 840 8.69 -11.24 39.47
N TRP A 841 8.83 -12.40 40.11
CA TRP A 841 10.12 -12.91 40.57
C TRP A 841 11.01 -13.35 39.42
N VAL A 842 10.47 -14.06 38.42
CA VAL A 842 11.21 -14.53 37.24
C VAL A 842 11.59 -13.35 36.36
N LEU A 843 10.70 -12.37 36.23
CA LEU A 843 10.94 -11.10 35.54
C LEU A 843 12.07 -10.31 36.22
N GLY A 844 12.00 -10.12 37.55
CA GLY A 844 13.04 -9.43 38.32
C GLY A 844 14.41 -10.12 38.23
N LEU A 845 14.44 -11.45 38.35
CA LEU A 845 15.65 -12.25 38.16
C LEU A 845 16.23 -12.06 36.75
N SER A 846 15.37 -12.07 35.73
CA SER A 846 15.79 -11.98 34.33
C SER A 846 16.38 -10.62 33.97
N VAL A 847 15.79 -9.52 34.47
CA VAL A 847 16.32 -8.17 34.32
C VAL A 847 17.67 -8.02 35.02
N GLN A 848 17.79 -8.55 36.25
CA GLN A 848 19.06 -8.52 36.98
C GLN A 848 20.16 -9.30 36.27
N LEU A 849 19.82 -10.41 35.59
CA LEU A 849 20.77 -11.17 34.79
C LEU A 849 21.25 -10.41 33.55
N VAL A 850 20.39 -9.66 32.85
CA VAL A 850 20.82 -8.79 31.73
C VAL A 850 21.85 -7.76 32.20
N ILE A 851 21.59 -7.10 33.33
CA ILE A 851 22.52 -6.15 33.94
C ILE A 851 23.82 -6.88 34.35
N GLY A 852 23.72 -8.05 34.96
CA GLY A 852 24.86 -8.88 35.36
C GLY A 852 25.74 -9.30 34.18
N ILE A 853 25.15 -9.68 33.04
CA ILE A 853 25.87 -10.00 31.81
C ILE A 853 26.68 -8.78 31.37
N LEU A 854 26.06 -7.60 31.24
CA LEU A 854 26.76 -6.37 30.84
C LEU A 854 27.92 -6.05 31.79
N VAL A 855 27.67 -6.02 33.09
CA VAL A 855 28.69 -5.74 34.12
C VAL A 855 29.85 -6.74 34.06
N SER A 856 29.59 -8.00 33.73
CA SER A 856 30.63 -9.03 33.66
C SER A 856 31.56 -8.88 32.45
N TYR A 857 31.09 -8.32 31.33
CA TYR A 857 31.88 -8.18 30.10
C TYR A 857 32.61 -6.83 30.00
N ILE A 858 32.05 -5.76 30.59
CA ILE A 858 32.62 -4.40 30.56
C ILE A 858 34.11 -4.34 30.96
N PRO A 859 34.57 -4.99 32.05
CA PRO A 859 35.99 -4.94 32.43
C PRO A 859 36.93 -5.44 31.32
N GLN A 860 36.50 -6.46 30.56
CA GLN A 860 37.29 -7.02 29.46
C GLN A 860 37.30 -6.09 28.24
N HIS A 861 36.15 -5.49 27.88
CA HIS A 861 36.08 -4.50 26.80
C HIS A 861 36.97 -3.30 27.09
N VAL A 862 36.84 -2.74 28.30
CA VAL A 862 37.65 -1.60 28.76
C VAL A 862 39.13 -1.95 28.79
N LYS A 863 39.51 -3.16 29.21
CA LYS A 863 40.90 -3.61 29.23
C LYS A 863 41.51 -3.63 27.83
N ILE A 864 40.80 -4.11 26.81
CA ILE A 864 41.33 -4.15 25.42
C ILE A 864 41.44 -2.73 24.87
N ILE A 865 40.42 -1.89 25.07
CA ILE A 865 40.38 -0.51 24.57
C ILE A 865 41.47 0.34 25.22
N ARG A 866 41.61 0.28 26.56
CA ARG A 866 42.61 1.10 27.29
C ARG A 866 44.04 0.71 26.99
N HIS A 867 44.33 -0.58 26.80
CA HIS A 867 45.68 -1.02 26.45
C HIS A 867 45.99 -0.87 24.96
N GLY A 868 44.99 -0.63 24.11
CA GLY A 868 45.17 -0.48 22.66
C GLY A 868 45.74 -1.72 21.97
N THR A 869 45.64 -2.89 22.59
CA THR A 869 46.17 -4.16 22.06
C THR A 869 45.32 -5.33 22.53
N SER A 870 45.11 -6.31 21.64
CA SER A 870 44.50 -7.60 21.96
C SER A 870 45.53 -8.68 22.30
N ALA A 871 46.80 -8.31 22.54
CA ALA A 871 47.86 -9.20 22.97
C ALA A 871 47.46 -9.98 24.24
N GLY A 872 47.54 -11.32 24.17
CA GLY A 872 47.15 -12.23 25.24
C GLY A 872 45.78 -12.91 25.06
N LEU A 873 45.00 -12.53 24.04
CA LEU A 873 43.82 -13.28 23.61
C LEU A 873 44.21 -14.30 22.53
N SER A 874 43.90 -15.58 22.76
CA SER A 874 44.11 -16.63 21.77
C SER A 874 43.14 -16.46 20.59
N PRO A 875 43.62 -16.39 19.32
CA PRO A 875 42.76 -16.30 18.14
C PRO A 875 41.76 -17.46 18.06
N TRP A 876 42.20 -18.67 18.42
CA TRP A 876 41.35 -19.87 18.43
C TRP A 876 40.29 -19.80 19.53
N TRP A 877 40.62 -19.23 20.68
CA TRP A 877 39.66 -19.01 21.76
C TRP A 877 38.57 -18.02 21.34
N VAL A 878 38.95 -16.92 20.66
CA VAL A 878 38.01 -15.93 20.14
C VAL A 878 37.14 -16.55 19.04
N LEU A 879 37.72 -17.30 18.10
CA LEU A 879 36.98 -17.95 17.02
C LEU A 879 35.97 -18.99 17.52
N LEU A 880 36.41 -19.93 18.37
CA LEU A 880 35.54 -20.97 18.92
C LEU A 880 34.41 -20.36 19.76
N GLY A 881 34.71 -19.34 20.57
CA GLY A 881 33.70 -18.61 21.32
C GLY A 881 32.72 -17.85 20.41
N THR A 882 33.21 -17.31 19.29
CA THR A 882 32.37 -16.58 18.32
C THR A 882 31.40 -17.53 17.63
N ILE A 883 31.87 -18.65 17.08
CA ILE A 883 31.02 -19.64 16.42
C ILE A 883 30.06 -20.28 17.43
N SER A 884 30.52 -20.57 18.66
CA SER A 884 29.65 -21.04 19.74
C SER A 884 28.53 -20.03 20.04
N SER A 885 28.87 -18.74 20.15
CA SER A 885 27.87 -17.68 20.42
C SER A 885 26.87 -17.52 19.27
N ILE A 886 27.30 -17.63 18.00
CA ILE A 886 26.42 -17.62 16.83
C ILE A 886 25.45 -18.81 16.89
N ALA A 887 25.97 -20.00 17.17
CA ALA A 887 25.16 -21.20 17.29
C ALA A 887 24.18 -21.11 18.47
N ALA A 888 24.58 -20.52 19.61
CA ALA A 888 23.70 -20.30 20.76
C ALA A 888 22.59 -19.28 20.48
N LEU A 889 22.90 -18.19 19.77
CA LEU A 889 21.88 -17.21 19.35
C LEU A 889 20.92 -17.81 18.33
N ALA A 890 21.42 -18.52 17.33
CA ALA A 890 20.58 -19.20 16.35
C ALA A 890 19.72 -20.28 17.01
N ASN A 891 20.28 -21.06 17.95
CA ASN A 891 19.54 -22.07 18.73
C ASN A 891 18.32 -21.48 19.42
N ILE A 892 18.45 -20.37 20.17
CA ILE A 892 17.30 -19.79 20.86
C ILE A 892 16.30 -19.17 19.88
N LEU A 893 16.76 -18.57 18.78
CA LEU A 893 15.89 -17.96 17.79
C LEU A 893 15.08 -19.01 17.03
N VAL A 894 15.68 -20.14 16.64
CA VAL A 894 14.95 -21.20 15.92
C VAL A 894 14.22 -22.18 16.83
N LEU A 895 14.39 -22.10 18.16
CA LEU A 895 13.70 -23.00 19.08
C LEU A 895 12.19 -22.84 18.92
N PRO A 896 11.41 -23.92 18.72
CA PRO A 896 9.97 -23.85 18.53
C PRO A 896 9.25 -23.09 19.67
N ALA A 897 9.66 -23.31 20.93
CA ALA A 897 9.12 -22.57 22.07
C ALA A 897 9.34 -21.05 21.96
N SER A 898 10.53 -20.61 21.51
CA SER A 898 10.79 -19.18 21.29
C SER A 898 10.04 -18.62 20.08
N GLN A 899 9.89 -19.40 19.01
CA GLN A 899 9.08 -19.00 17.84
C GLN A 899 7.62 -18.82 18.25
N HIS A 900 7.14 -19.69 19.15
CA HIS A 900 5.81 -19.62 19.72
C HIS A 900 5.67 -18.41 20.66
N ASP A 901 6.62 -18.17 21.57
CA ASP A 901 6.68 -16.96 22.41
C ASP A 901 6.67 -15.67 21.55
N MET A 902 7.46 -15.63 20.48
CA MET A 902 7.54 -14.49 19.55
C MET A 902 6.26 -14.32 18.73
N ALA A 903 5.54 -15.41 18.43
CA ALA A 903 4.23 -15.34 17.82
C ALA A 903 3.19 -14.79 18.81
N CYS A 904 3.23 -15.24 20.08
CA CYS A 904 2.38 -14.74 21.16
C CYS A 904 2.55 -13.24 21.44
N CYS A 905 3.73 -12.66 21.15
CA CYS A 905 3.96 -11.22 21.24
C CYS A 905 3.05 -10.36 20.35
N ARG A 906 2.41 -10.95 19.34
CA ARG A 906 1.36 -10.27 18.56
C ARG A 906 0.03 -10.19 19.31
N GLU A 907 -0.14 -11.02 20.35
CA GLU A 907 -1.40 -11.20 21.10
C GLU A 907 -1.33 -10.66 22.54
N ILE A 908 -0.14 -10.57 23.16
CA ILE A 908 0.05 -10.10 24.55
C ILE A 908 0.59 -8.66 24.64
N SER A 909 0.35 -7.97 25.77
CA SER A 909 0.77 -6.58 25.97
C SER A 909 2.29 -6.39 25.84
N GLY A 910 2.75 -5.20 25.40
CA GLY A 910 4.18 -4.95 25.17
C GLY A 910 5.09 -5.23 26.37
N THR A 911 4.60 -5.01 27.59
CA THR A 911 5.33 -5.36 28.82
C THR A 911 5.37 -6.87 29.09
N ALA A 912 4.29 -7.59 28.79
CA ALA A 912 4.23 -9.05 28.91
C ALA A 912 5.07 -9.74 27.82
N CYS A 913 5.00 -9.26 26.58
CA CYS A 913 5.88 -9.68 25.48
C CYS A 913 7.36 -9.43 25.82
N GLY A 914 7.67 -8.24 26.34
CA GLY A 914 9.00 -7.92 26.83
C GLY A 914 9.49 -8.94 27.85
N ALA A 915 8.65 -9.28 28.84
CA ALA A 915 8.95 -10.29 29.86
C ALA A 915 9.11 -11.71 29.26
N ALA A 916 8.24 -12.12 28.33
CA ALA A 916 8.27 -13.42 27.67
C ALA A 916 9.55 -13.63 26.85
N LEU A 917 10.03 -12.57 26.19
CA LEU A 917 11.23 -12.61 25.36
C LEU A 917 12.54 -12.34 26.11
N LEU A 918 12.50 -12.10 27.43
CA LEU A 918 13.72 -11.76 28.18
C LEU A 918 14.82 -12.83 28.09
N GLY A 919 14.48 -14.12 27.99
CA GLY A 919 15.47 -15.16 27.75
C GLY A 919 16.17 -15.06 26.41
N VAL A 920 15.46 -14.61 25.35
CA VAL A 920 16.04 -14.31 24.04
C VAL A 920 16.93 -13.08 24.13
N VAL A 921 16.46 -12.04 24.82
CA VAL A 921 17.22 -10.80 25.05
C VAL A 921 18.51 -11.08 25.83
N GLN A 922 18.51 -11.93 26.85
CA GLN A 922 19.71 -12.29 27.61
C GLN A 922 20.79 -12.92 26.73
N ILE A 923 20.42 -13.90 25.89
CA ILE A 923 21.36 -14.54 24.95
C ILE A 923 21.83 -13.54 23.89
N GLY A 924 20.93 -12.68 23.39
CA GLY A 924 21.25 -11.61 22.46
C GLY A 924 22.26 -10.62 23.02
N VAL A 925 22.07 -10.16 24.26
CA VAL A 925 23.00 -9.26 24.96
C VAL A 925 24.36 -9.94 25.17
N GLN A 926 24.38 -11.21 25.58
CA GLN A 926 25.63 -11.96 25.70
C GLN A 926 26.36 -12.10 24.35
N TRP A 927 25.62 -12.37 23.28
CA TRP A 927 26.15 -12.45 21.92
C TRP A 927 26.75 -11.11 21.48
N VAL A 928 26.05 -9.99 21.69
CA VAL A 928 26.57 -8.63 21.38
C VAL A 928 27.84 -8.35 22.17
N CYS A 929 27.86 -8.67 23.46
CA CYS A 929 29.05 -8.50 24.30
C CYS A 929 30.24 -9.33 23.79
N PHE A 930 30.02 -10.57 23.38
CA PHE A 930 31.09 -11.42 22.86
C PHE A 930 31.55 -11.01 21.46
N MET A 931 30.63 -10.62 20.57
CA MET A 931 30.95 -10.08 19.25
C MET A 931 31.76 -8.79 19.35
N THR A 932 31.47 -7.97 20.35
CA THR A 932 32.28 -6.77 20.66
C THR A 932 33.72 -7.17 21.01
N ILE A 933 33.95 -8.25 21.76
CA ILE A 933 35.32 -8.76 22.02
C ILE A 933 35.98 -9.22 20.72
N MET A 934 35.25 -9.91 19.83
CA MET A 934 35.77 -10.37 18.55
C MET A 934 36.15 -9.19 17.63
N VAL A 935 35.32 -8.14 17.56
CA VAL A 935 35.62 -6.92 16.81
C VAL A 935 36.83 -6.20 17.41
N LEU A 936 36.85 -6.00 18.74
CA LEU A 936 38.00 -5.39 19.43
C LEU A 936 39.29 -6.21 19.24
N PHE A 937 39.18 -7.55 19.17
CA PHE A 937 40.31 -8.42 18.88
C PHE A 937 40.90 -8.15 17.49
N LEU A 938 40.06 -7.97 16.45
CA LEU A 938 40.50 -7.65 15.09
C LEU A 938 41.02 -6.21 14.94
N VAL A 939 40.35 -5.25 15.58
CA VAL A 939 40.70 -3.82 15.52
C VAL A 939 42.04 -3.57 16.20
N PHE A 940 42.20 -4.07 17.43
CA PHE A 940 43.42 -3.91 18.23
C PHE A 940 44.39 -5.08 18.07
N PHE A 941 44.29 -5.85 16.98
CA PHE A 941 45.25 -6.93 16.69
C PHE A 941 46.65 -6.32 16.57
N PRO A 942 47.66 -6.76 17.34
CA PRO A 942 48.97 -6.12 17.32
C PRO A 942 49.64 -6.31 15.95
N ARG A 943 49.57 -5.31 15.07
CA ARG A 943 50.10 -5.42 13.69
C ARG A 943 51.60 -5.15 13.60
N ASP A 944 52.12 -4.33 14.53
CA ASP A 944 53.47 -3.74 14.46
C ASP A 944 54.45 -4.30 15.50
N ALA A 945 53.96 -4.81 16.63
CA ALA A 945 54.78 -5.45 17.68
C ALA A 945 55.46 -6.76 17.21
N PHE A 946 54.97 -7.38 16.13
CA PHE A 946 55.54 -8.62 15.55
C PHE A 946 56.48 -8.38 14.36
N ALA A 947 56.62 -7.13 13.91
CA ALA A 947 57.51 -6.76 12.81
C ALA A 947 58.93 -6.41 13.30
N GLN A 948 59.11 -6.12 14.60
CA GLN A 948 60.37 -5.65 15.18
C GLN A 948 61.13 -6.71 16.00
N THR A 949 60.52 -7.89 16.24
CA THR A 949 61.10 -8.94 17.09
C THR A 949 61.67 -10.08 16.21
N PRO A 950 62.97 -10.43 16.31
CA PRO A 950 63.56 -11.50 15.50
C PRO A 950 62.86 -12.86 15.70
N PRO A 951 62.73 -13.71 14.65
CA PRO A 951 61.99 -14.98 14.70
C PRO A 951 62.45 -15.96 15.80
N GLU A 952 63.71 -15.84 16.23
CA GLU A 952 64.35 -16.70 17.22
C GLU A 952 63.88 -16.45 18.66
N HIS A 953 63.22 -15.31 18.92
CA HIS A 953 62.70 -14.93 20.25
C HIS A 953 61.17 -14.95 20.36
N LEU A 954 60.47 -15.34 19.30
CA LEU A 954 59.01 -15.49 19.31
C LEU A 954 58.64 -16.93 19.70
N SER A 955 57.85 -17.10 20.77
CA SER A 955 57.29 -18.41 21.10
C SER A 955 56.47 -18.96 19.92
N PRO A 956 56.50 -20.29 19.65
CA PRO A 956 55.78 -20.89 18.52
C PRO A 956 54.26 -20.65 18.54
N ASP A 957 53.69 -20.28 19.69
CA ASP A 957 52.26 -19.98 19.91
C ASP A 957 51.89 -18.50 19.67
N THR A 958 52.77 -17.68 19.10
CA THR A 958 52.49 -16.25 18.88
C THR A 958 51.51 -16.02 17.71
N PRO A 959 50.37 -15.32 17.91
CA PRO A 959 49.36 -15.06 16.87
C PRO A 959 49.91 -14.32 15.64
N ARG A 960 49.61 -14.81 14.44
CA ARG A 960 50.02 -14.20 13.16
C ARG A 960 48.88 -13.43 12.51
N LYS A 961 49.20 -12.50 11.59
CA LYS A 961 48.19 -11.76 10.80
C LYS A 961 47.20 -12.69 10.06
N ARG A 962 47.67 -13.84 9.58
CA ARG A 962 46.82 -14.87 8.96
C ARG A 962 45.73 -15.37 9.92
N ASP A 963 46.05 -15.47 11.21
CA ASP A 963 45.14 -16.02 12.21
C ASP A 963 43.99 -15.03 12.46
N ALA A 964 44.26 -13.72 12.52
CA ALA A 964 43.22 -12.68 12.59
C ALA A 964 42.30 -12.67 11.36
N VAL A 965 42.85 -12.85 10.16
CA VAL A 965 42.05 -12.96 8.92
C VAL A 965 41.18 -14.22 8.95
N ILE A 966 41.73 -15.36 9.38
CA ILE A 966 40.97 -16.60 9.56
C ILE A 966 39.82 -16.38 10.56
N VAL A 967 40.08 -15.75 11.70
CA VAL A 967 39.02 -15.44 12.67
C VAL A 967 37.92 -14.60 12.02
N GLY A 968 38.26 -13.49 11.35
CA GLY A 968 37.26 -12.62 10.73
C GLY A 968 36.44 -13.29 9.63
N VAL A 969 37.10 -13.97 8.69
CA VAL A 969 36.44 -14.61 7.55
C VAL A 969 35.58 -15.79 8.00
N VAL A 970 36.11 -16.67 8.85
CA VAL A 970 35.36 -17.84 9.31
C VAL A 970 34.17 -17.40 10.16
N SER A 971 34.31 -16.39 11.03
CA SER A 971 33.19 -15.85 11.80
C SER A 971 32.07 -15.29 10.91
N LEU A 972 32.41 -14.54 9.85
CA LEU A 972 31.43 -14.00 8.90
C LEU A 972 30.72 -15.12 8.12
N VAL A 973 31.49 -16.09 7.59
CA VAL A 973 30.94 -17.23 6.86
C VAL A 973 30.05 -18.07 7.76
N SER A 974 30.46 -18.32 9.01
CA SER A 974 29.62 -19.03 9.99
C SER A 974 28.33 -18.29 10.28
N LEU A 975 28.34 -16.96 10.45
CA LEU A 975 27.13 -16.16 10.69
C LEU A 975 26.15 -16.26 9.51
N LEU A 976 26.63 -16.07 8.28
CA LEU A 976 25.81 -16.14 7.08
C LEU A 976 25.27 -17.55 6.83
N THR A 977 26.10 -18.58 7.01
CA THR A 977 25.72 -19.97 6.78
C THR A 977 24.69 -20.43 7.80
N VAL A 978 24.92 -20.16 9.09
CA VAL A 978 23.96 -20.52 10.15
C VAL A 978 22.66 -19.73 9.98
N GLY A 979 22.73 -18.44 9.62
CA GLY A 979 21.55 -17.62 9.34
C GLY A 979 20.72 -18.13 8.16
N LEU A 980 21.37 -18.44 7.03
CA LEU A 980 20.71 -18.96 5.83
C LEU A 980 20.05 -20.33 6.11
N ILE A 981 20.79 -21.27 6.69
CA ILE A 981 20.26 -22.60 7.01
C ILE A 981 19.10 -22.47 8.00
N SER A 982 19.25 -21.67 9.06
CA SER A 982 18.19 -21.42 10.03
C SER A 982 16.92 -20.84 9.39
N THR A 983 17.07 -19.93 8.43
CA THR A 983 15.96 -19.36 7.66
C THR A 983 15.26 -20.42 6.80
N ILE A 984 16.02 -21.32 6.16
CA ILE A 984 15.46 -22.44 5.40
C ILE A 984 14.65 -23.37 6.32
N PHE A 985 15.17 -23.70 7.51
CA PHE A 985 14.43 -24.53 8.47
C PHE A 985 13.16 -23.83 8.99
N LEU A 986 13.19 -22.51 9.17
CA LEU A 986 12.02 -21.73 9.61
C LEU A 986 10.89 -21.71 8.57
N PHE A 987 11.22 -21.47 7.29
CA PHE A 987 10.19 -21.23 6.26
C PHE A 987 9.90 -22.41 5.34
N ARG A 988 10.86 -23.34 5.16
CA ARG A 988 10.72 -24.47 4.22
C ARG A 988 10.61 -25.84 4.91
N LEU A 989 11.16 -26.00 6.11
CA LEU A 989 11.22 -27.29 6.81
C LEU A 989 10.82 -27.19 8.32
N PRO A 990 9.63 -26.64 8.65
CA PRO A 990 9.24 -26.37 10.05
C PRO A 990 9.13 -27.64 10.91
N SER A 991 8.84 -28.80 10.31
CA SER A 991 8.78 -30.10 11.01
C SER A 991 10.13 -30.56 11.59
N HIS A 992 11.25 -30.05 11.09
CA HIS A 992 12.60 -30.39 11.55
C HIS A 992 13.25 -29.30 12.40
N LEU A 993 12.50 -28.24 12.73
CA LEU A 993 13.02 -27.05 13.39
C LEU A 993 13.60 -27.34 14.78
N LEU A 994 12.94 -28.20 15.58
CA LEU A 994 13.45 -28.62 16.88
C LEU A 994 14.77 -29.39 16.78
N SER A 995 14.90 -30.25 15.77
CA SER A 995 16.14 -31.02 15.51
C SER A 995 17.29 -30.09 15.15
N TRP A 996 17.02 -29.08 14.32
CA TRP A 996 18.00 -28.06 13.97
C TRP A 996 18.42 -27.21 15.19
N ALA A 997 17.45 -26.77 16.01
CA ALA A 997 17.73 -26.06 17.25
C ALA A 997 18.63 -26.92 18.17
N ASN A 998 18.29 -28.19 18.39
CA ASN A 998 19.09 -29.10 19.23
C ASN A 998 20.51 -29.32 18.68
N PHE A 999 20.67 -29.45 17.36
CA PHE A 999 21.98 -29.53 16.72
C PHE A 999 22.82 -28.28 17.02
N LEU A 1000 22.24 -27.08 16.87
CA LEU A 1000 22.93 -25.83 17.16
C LEU A 1000 23.33 -25.69 18.64
N GLY A 1001 22.47 -26.11 19.58
CA GLY A 1001 22.79 -26.09 21.01
C GLY A 1001 23.90 -27.08 21.40
N ILE A 1002 23.89 -28.29 20.82
CA ILE A 1002 24.96 -29.28 20.99
C ILE A 1002 26.27 -28.74 20.38
N LEU A 1003 26.21 -28.16 19.19
CA LEU A 1003 27.35 -27.55 18.52
C LEU A 1003 27.96 -26.44 19.39
N ALA A 1004 27.13 -25.56 19.95
CA ALA A 1004 27.58 -24.52 20.87
C ALA A 1004 28.28 -25.11 22.11
N ALA A 1005 27.69 -26.14 22.74
CA ALA A 1005 28.28 -26.82 23.90
C ALA A 1005 29.62 -27.51 23.58
N ILE A 1006 29.74 -28.18 22.44
CA ILE A 1006 30.99 -28.80 21.98
C ILE A 1006 32.05 -27.72 21.74
N LEU A 1007 31.72 -26.68 20.99
CA LEU A 1007 32.65 -25.60 20.66
C LEU A 1007 33.14 -24.88 21.92
N SER A 1008 32.24 -24.59 22.86
CA SER A 1008 32.61 -24.04 24.16
C SER A 1008 33.45 -25.00 25.00
N SER A 1009 33.19 -26.31 24.94
CA SER A 1009 34.04 -27.29 25.63
C SER A 1009 35.45 -27.31 25.07
N VAL A 1010 35.59 -27.34 23.74
CA VAL A 1010 36.87 -27.26 23.04
C VAL A 1010 37.58 -25.92 23.30
N GLN A 1011 36.82 -24.85 23.54
CA GLN A 1011 37.36 -23.53 23.92
C GLN A 1011 37.99 -23.53 25.32
N TYR A 1012 37.36 -24.19 26.32
CA TYR A 1012 37.82 -24.13 27.72
C TYR A 1012 38.72 -25.30 28.16
N ILE A 1013 38.58 -26.51 27.58
CA ILE A 1013 39.37 -27.69 27.97
C ILE A 1013 40.89 -27.49 27.82
N PRO A 1014 41.41 -26.90 26.72
CA PRO A 1014 42.83 -26.62 26.59
C PRO A 1014 43.34 -25.68 27.69
N GLN A 1015 42.53 -24.69 28.08
CA GLN A 1015 42.86 -23.75 29.16
C GLN A 1015 42.89 -24.44 30.53
N LEU A 1016 41.96 -25.35 30.79
CA LEU A 1016 41.94 -26.19 32.00
C LEU A 1016 43.20 -27.06 32.09
N TYR A 1017 43.56 -27.73 30.99
CA TYR A 1017 44.75 -28.58 30.92
C TYR A 1017 46.03 -27.77 31.13
N THR A 1018 46.18 -26.63 30.45
CA THR A 1018 47.34 -25.76 30.61
C THR A 1018 47.45 -25.21 32.03
N THR A 1019 46.35 -24.75 32.62
CA THR A 1019 46.34 -24.23 34.00
C THR A 1019 46.72 -25.31 35.00
N TRP A 1020 46.22 -26.53 34.82
CA TRP A 1020 46.58 -27.69 35.65
C TRP A 1020 48.05 -28.10 35.51
N LYS A 1021 48.60 -28.06 34.29
CA LYS A 1021 50.01 -28.39 34.00
C LYS A 1021 50.99 -27.35 34.53
N VAL A 1022 50.67 -26.06 34.34
CA VAL A 1022 51.56 -24.93 34.68
C VAL A 1022 51.48 -24.56 36.17
N LYS A 1023 50.36 -24.86 36.84
CA LYS A 1023 50.13 -24.58 38.28
C LYS A 1023 50.31 -23.11 38.70
N GLN A 1024 50.15 -22.17 37.77
CA GLN A 1024 50.15 -20.73 38.02
C GLN A 1024 48.89 -20.08 37.43
N VAL A 1025 48.41 -19.02 38.09
CA VAL A 1025 47.32 -18.21 37.56
C VAL A 1025 47.93 -17.18 36.61
N LEU A 1026 47.85 -17.46 35.30
CA LEU A 1026 48.31 -16.54 34.26
C LEU A 1026 47.30 -15.37 34.08
N SER A 1027 47.05 -14.89 32.86
CA SER A 1027 46.25 -13.70 32.54
C SER A 1027 44.74 -13.76 32.88
N LEU A 1028 44.29 -14.79 33.60
CA LEU A 1028 42.89 -15.03 33.94
C LEU A 1028 42.42 -14.06 35.05
N SER A 1029 41.34 -13.34 34.79
CA SER A 1029 40.72 -12.46 35.78
C SER A 1029 39.85 -13.27 36.76
N ILE A 1030 40.41 -13.58 37.94
CA ILE A 1030 39.67 -14.24 39.02
C ILE A 1030 38.39 -13.44 39.35
N ALA A 1031 38.46 -12.12 39.39
CA ALA A 1031 37.32 -11.24 39.67
C ALA A 1031 36.17 -11.42 38.66
N THR A 1032 36.50 -11.52 37.37
CA THR A 1032 35.49 -11.74 36.31
C THR A 1032 34.87 -13.13 36.43
N MET A 1033 35.69 -14.15 36.72
CA MET A 1033 35.21 -15.53 36.88
C MET A 1033 34.36 -15.75 38.13
N VAL A 1034 34.61 -15.01 39.22
CA VAL A 1034 33.78 -15.05 40.44
C VAL A 1034 32.36 -14.53 40.17
N ILE A 1035 32.19 -13.60 39.21
CA ILE A 1035 30.88 -13.10 38.79
C ILE A 1035 30.24 -14.05 37.76
N GLN A 1036 31.02 -14.48 36.76
CA GLN A 1036 30.50 -15.26 35.63
C GLN A 1036 30.11 -16.70 36.01
N VAL A 1037 30.83 -17.36 36.92
CA VAL A 1037 30.55 -18.76 37.28
C VAL A 1037 29.17 -18.91 37.96
N PRO A 1038 28.85 -18.20 39.06
CA PRO A 1038 27.50 -18.24 39.63
C PRO A 1038 26.45 -17.70 38.66
N GLY A 1039 26.80 -16.66 37.89
CA GLY A 1039 25.94 -16.07 36.87
C GLY A 1039 25.53 -17.07 35.78
N ALA A 1040 26.44 -17.94 35.33
CA ALA A 1040 26.16 -18.96 34.32
C ALA A 1040 25.12 -20.00 34.79
N PHE A 1041 25.20 -20.43 36.05
CA PHE A 1041 24.21 -21.35 36.61
C PHE A 1041 22.85 -20.67 36.85
N LEU A 1042 22.84 -19.42 37.32
CA LEU A 1042 21.60 -18.64 37.44
C LEU A 1042 20.98 -18.36 36.08
N PHE A 1043 21.79 -18.12 35.06
CA PHE A 1043 21.33 -17.91 33.70
C PHE A 1043 20.76 -19.19 33.08
N ALA A 1044 21.44 -20.33 33.27
CA ALA A 1044 20.91 -21.64 32.86
C ALA A 1044 19.59 -21.97 33.56
N PHE A 1045 19.49 -21.70 34.87
CA PHE A 1045 18.26 -21.89 35.63
C PHE A 1045 17.13 -20.98 35.14
N SER A 1046 17.42 -19.71 34.83
CA SER A 1046 16.46 -18.76 34.26
C SER A 1046 15.94 -19.22 32.90
N LEU A 1047 16.82 -19.78 32.04
CA LEU A 1047 16.42 -20.33 30.75
C LEU A 1047 15.61 -21.62 30.93
N TRP A 1048 15.98 -22.51 31.85
CA TRP A 1048 15.20 -23.71 32.17
C TRP A 1048 13.79 -23.38 32.70
N LEU A 1049 13.66 -22.36 33.56
CA LEU A 1049 12.36 -21.87 34.03
C LEU A 1049 11.47 -21.36 32.88
N ARG A 1050 12.07 -20.91 31.76
CA ARG A 1050 11.35 -20.41 30.58
C ARG A 1050 11.03 -21.53 29.58
N VAL A 1051 12.04 -22.23 29.07
CA VAL A 1051 11.88 -23.18 27.94
C VAL A 1051 11.74 -24.64 28.38
N GLY A 1052 11.76 -24.91 29.68
CA GLY A 1052 11.56 -26.23 30.26
C GLY A 1052 12.57 -27.28 29.78
N TRP A 1053 12.14 -28.54 29.76
CA TRP A 1053 12.95 -29.66 29.29
C TRP A 1053 13.01 -29.76 27.76
N GLU A 1054 12.03 -29.21 27.05
CA GLU A 1054 12.01 -29.22 25.58
C GLU A 1054 13.11 -28.32 24.99
N GLY A 1055 13.40 -27.20 25.64
CA GLY A 1055 14.52 -26.32 25.30
C GLY A 1055 15.85 -26.68 25.97
N TRP A 1056 16.08 -27.95 26.32
CA TRP A 1056 17.28 -28.36 27.06
C TRP A 1056 18.59 -27.93 26.39
N SER A 1057 18.65 -27.98 25.06
CA SER A 1057 19.84 -27.63 24.29
C SER A 1057 20.23 -26.15 24.44
N THR A 1058 19.27 -25.29 24.80
CA THR A 1058 19.46 -23.85 25.02
C THR A 1058 20.07 -23.53 26.37
N TRP A 1059 19.66 -24.18 27.46
CA TRP A 1059 20.24 -23.93 28.79
C TRP A 1059 21.46 -24.82 29.09
N PHE A 1060 21.57 -25.98 28.44
CA PHE A 1060 22.64 -26.96 28.68
C PHE A 1060 24.04 -26.40 28.36
N VAL A 1061 24.18 -25.59 27.30
CA VAL A 1061 25.45 -24.93 26.95
C VAL A 1061 25.99 -24.07 28.10
N TYR A 1062 25.11 -23.44 28.88
CA TYR A 1062 25.46 -22.58 30.00
C TYR A 1062 25.83 -23.39 31.25
N CYS A 1063 25.22 -24.56 31.46
CA CYS A 1063 25.67 -25.51 32.48
C CYS A 1063 27.08 -26.03 32.17
N VAL A 1064 27.33 -26.43 30.92
CA VAL A 1064 28.65 -26.94 30.49
C VAL A 1064 29.72 -25.87 30.66
N THR A 1065 29.47 -24.66 30.15
CA THR A 1065 30.41 -23.53 30.29
C THR A 1065 30.61 -23.13 31.75
N GLY A 1066 29.55 -23.09 32.57
CA GLY A 1066 29.63 -22.79 34.00
C GLY A 1066 30.46 -23.81 34.79
N VAL A 1067 30.34 -25.11 34.49
CA VAL A 1067 31.17 -26.17 35.10
C VAL A 1067 32.63 -26.03 34.69
N LEU A 1068 32.91 -25.80 33.42
CA LEU A 1068 34.28 -25.65 32.91
C LEU A 1068 34.95 -24.39 33.47
N GLN A 1069 34.23 -23.27 33.52
CA GLN A 1069 34.70 -22.04 34.15
C GLN A 1069 34.87 -22.21 35.67
N GLY A 1070 33.97 -22.94 36.34
CA GLY A 1070 34.03 -23.22 37.76
C GLY A 1070 35.25 -24.08 38.12
N ALA A 1071 35.53 -25.13 37.35
CA ALA A 1071 36.74 -25.94 37.51
C ALA A 1071 38.01 -25.09 37.33
N LEU A 1072 38.01 -24.18 36.34
CA LEU A 1072 39.11 -23.25 36.12
C LEU A 1072 39.27 -22.26 37.27
N LEU A 1073 38.16 -21.75 37.83
CA LEU A 1073 38.15 -20.84 38.99
C LEU A 1073 38.68 -21.54 40.26
N VAL A 1074 38.29 -22.79 40.51
CA VAL A 1074 38.80 -23.58 41.65
C VAL A 1074 40.31 -23.80 41.51
N MET A 1075 40.79 -24.15 40.31
CA MET A 1075 42.23 -24.25 40.05
C MET A 1075 42.94 -22.91 40.22
N ALA A 1076 42.34 -21.81 39.75
CA ALA A 1076 42.91 -20.48 39.91
C ALA A 1076 43.00 -20.07 41.38
N ILE A 1077 41.95 -20.25 42.18
CA ILE A 1077 41.96 -19.92 43.61
C ILE A 1077 42.95 -20.82 44.38
N THR A 1078 43.00 -22.12 44.07
CA THR A 1078 43.91 -23.04 44.76
C THR A 1078 45.37 -22.77 44.42
N PHE A 1079 45.71 -22.47 43.17
CA PHE A 1079 47.06 -22.10 42.78
C PHE A 1079 47.44 -20.69 43.26
N TYR A 1080 46.53 -19.73 43.21
CA TYR A 1080 46.74 -18.39 43.80
C TYR A 1080 47.00 -18.46 45.31
N LYS A 1081 46.22 -19.28 46.04
CA LYS A 1081 46.47 -19.54 47.46
C LYS A 1081 47.80 -20.25 47.68
N LYS A 1082 48.14 -21.26 46.87
CA LYS A 1082 49.40 -22.00 47.00
C LYS A 1082 50.64 -21.15 46.66
N GLU A 1083 50.53 -20.22 45.73
CA GLU A 1083 51.56 -19.23 45.39
C GLU A 1083 51.72 -18.20 46.52
N LYS A 1084 50.61 -17.78 47.13
CA LYS A 1084 50.61 -16.86 48.30
C LYS A 1084 51.06 -17.54 49.59
N ASP A 1085 50.70 -18.80 49.82
CA ASP A 1085 51.13 -19.62 50.96
C ASP A 1085 52.60 -20.06 50.81
N GLY A 1086 53.08 -20.23 49.56
CA GLY A 1086 54.50 -20.41 49.25
C GLY A 1086 55.34 -19.16 49.52
N GLN A 1087 54.81 -17.98 49.22
CA GLN A 1087 55.42 -16.69 49.59
C GLN A 1087 55.29 -16.38 51.10
N ALA A 1088 54.26 -16.87 51.77
CA ALA A 1088 54.10 -16.76 53.22
C ALA A 1088 55.03 -17.73 53.98
N GLY A 1089 55.29 -18.92 53.46
CA GLY A 1089 56.25 -19.88 54.03
C GLY A 1089 57.73 -19.50 53.87
N GLU A 1090 58.08 -18.68 52.87
CA GLU A 1090 59.39 -18.03 52.78
C GLU A 1090 59.51 -16.81 53.71
N HIS A 1091 58.40 -16.16 54.07
CA HIS A 1091 58.39 -15.09 55.07
C HIS A 1091 58.32 -15.59 56.52
N GLU A 1092 57.74 -16.76 56.80
CA GLU A 1092 57.72 -17.37 58.15
C GLU A 1092 59.04 -18.07 58.55
N ALA A 1093 60.02 -18.14 57.65
CA ALA A 1093 61.39 -18.58 57.98
C ALA A 1093 62.32 -17.44 58.45
N THR A 1094 61.84 -16.20 58.46
CA THR A 1094 62.58 -15.02 58.93
C THR A 1094 61.64 -14.00 59.55
N GLU A 1095 61.23 -14.22 60.81
CA GLU A 1095 61.16 -13.20 61.87
C GLU A 1095 60.65 -13.82 63.18
N THR A 1096 61.60 -14.20 64.04
CA THR A 1096 61.44 -14.08 65.49
C THR A 1096 61.29 -12.60 65.86
N ASP A 1097 60.21 -12.30 66.59
CA ASP A 1097 60.07 -11.43 67.79
C ASP A 1097 61.05 -10.25 68.01
N PRO A 1098 60.60 -9.15 68.63
CA PRO A 1098 60.66 -7.79 68.13
C PRO A 1098 61.71 -7.00 68.93
N LEU A 1099 61.69 -5.67 68.78
CA LEU A 1099 62.40 -4.65 69.56
C LEU A 1099 63.65 -4.11 68.84
N LEU A 1100 63.53 -2.93 68.23
CA LEU A 1100 63.98 -1.67 68.83
C LEU A 1100 63.92 -0.51 67.82
N GLU A 1101 63.42 0.60 68.36
CA GLU A 1101 63.90 1.97 68.13
C GLU A 1101 63.80 2.65 66.76
N GLN A 1102 62.86 3.60 66.75
CA GLN A 1102 63.01 5.00 66.35
C GLN A 1102 64.39 5.52 65.89
N SER A 1103 64.27 6.47 64.94
CA SER A 1103 65.24 7.46 64.43
C SER A 1103 66.12 6.97 63.27
N GLY A 1104 66.30 7.70 62.18
CA GLY A 1104 65.82 9.02 61.82
C GLY A 1104 66.23 9.38 60.38
N SER A 1105 65.92 10.63 60.03
CA SER A 1105 66.41 11.46 58.92
C SER A 1105 66.21 11.01 57.46
N HIS A 1106 65.41 11.83 56.77
CA HIS A 1106 65.68 12.42 55.45
C HIS A 1106 67.07 12.17 54.86
N ASN A 1107 67.08 11.64 53.64
CA ASN A 1107 67.47 12.37 52.44
C ASN A 1107 66.79 11.79 51.20
#